data_AF-A0A147BGV1-F1
#
_entry.id   AF-A0A147BGV1-F1
#
_cell.length_a   1.000
_cell.length_b   1.000
_cell.length_c   1.000
_cell.angle_alpha   90.00
_cell.angle_beta   90.00
_cell.angle_gamma   90.00
#
_symmetry.space_group_name_H-M   'P 1'
#
loop_
_entity.id
_entity.type
_entity.pdbx_description
1 polymer ?
#
loop_
_entity_poly.entity_id
_entity_poly.type
_entity_poly.pdbx_seq_one_letter_code
_entity_poly.pdbx_strand_id
1 'polypeptide(L)'
;DLDGDEYIVIWEEDLFFPGSNKQPMVFSDSSSTATSNNSLVEGMIQFVCNYIKNDNVGIMSNAHLAWADKEYDGIFSKRCLKIAQKISTCLDFAKTGETASLDREEKPLQYPDFMEKGGFKDTYRSQRVLGHLYRLHRSLEAVVSTNFQNRAADGDGNHTLFEYPGWRDHEDSAQKALAVYGSRMEQILRQHGIKTEGEVVSGIINSVSDYNKSKTDKASVEALVEKQYRDLVKSTREQFFRDVDAACQSLKVPTEAGKRTVLLQVASAWYMVTYAGVWQETNCYSFPWSVSDVLLLVMKQVNASELKPAPAPRNPLITKLNGVLAREQSGKSVEELAFETVTKWATKEELMKDTTVGGPGICNRCLTTLFNSFVSQSSSSGPADRELPNKTDVQHTSCDEFFGGQLATAGGYVVGFLRYVSSTLVEFPPCGLCRLSASHTHSVTMAALRTYNMLALSRDPCHVGLPCDTDLHEPMQDVYEGNPIRLKVLVIGTPGEENCGGKEMLLQKGAFKDVDAALMAHPAREDVLRTSFTAMQLLTIRFRGRTAHAAASPWEGLNALDAAVTSYMNVSVLRQQMKPEWKVHGVMLNAGKYPNVIPEESELRYQVRAPSTDELNLLVSRVEACFRGAAEATGCSVDIAKGIMYKHVINNGTIIDVFQKHAEALGMVFDDADPAVVKRTGASTDAGNVSQQLPTVHPVFAIPAKGRNHTREFSAGAGDTGAQEPTLKVARAMALTALDLLANPGLIDQAKEELTLATASTTNE
;
A
#
# COMPACT_ATOMS: atom_id res chain seq x y z
N ASP A 1 9.71 0.23 -29.38
CA ASP A 1 10.17 0.83 -30.64
C ASP A 1 9.93 2.35 -30.54
N LEU A 2 9.71 3.09 -31.63
CA LEU A 2 9.37 4.52 -31.59
C LEU A 2 8.03 4.84 -30.91
N ASP A 3 7.15 3.85 -30.76
CA ASP A 3 5.84 3.94 -30.10
C ASP A 3 5.90 3.56 -28.61
N GLY A 4 7.09 3.21 -28.11
CA GLY A 4 7.32 2.88 -26.70
C GLY A 4 7.24 1.38 -26.37
N ASP A 5 7.09 0.52 -27.37
CA ASP A 5 7.04 -0.93 -27.14
C ASP A 5 8.36 -1.47 -26.58
N GLU A 6 8.28 -2.19 -25.46
CA GLU A 6 9.41 -2.89 -24.86
C GLU A 6 9.58 -4.25 -25.53
N TYR A 7 10.78 -4.50 -26.08
CA TYR A 7 11.15 -5.80 -26.63
C TYR A 7 12.30 -6.40 -25.83
N ILE A 8 12.19 -7.71 -25.59
CA ILE A 8 13.29 -8.53 -25.07
C ILE A 8 13.84 -9.33 -26.25
N VAL A 9 15.15 -9.22 -26.45
CA VAL A 9 15.88 -10.06 -27.40
C VAL A 9 16.58 -11.15 -26.61
N ILE A 10 16.17 -12.39 -26.85
CA ILE A 10 16.76 -13.59 -26.24
C ILE A 10 17.64 -14.24 -27.31
N TRP A 11 18.92 -14.43 -26.99
CA TRP A 11 19.89 -15.09 -27.87
C TRP A 11 20.15 -16.54 -27.48
N GLU A 12 19.81 -16.90 -26.24
CA GLU A 12 19.94 -18.27 -25.74
C GLU A 12 18.78 -19.14 -26.24
N GLU A 13 19.11 -20.14 -27.05
CA GLU A 13 18.11 -21.05 -27.66
C GLU A 13 17.30 -21.80 -26.60
N ASP A 14 17.91 -22.11 -25.44
CA ASP A 14 17.26 -22.77 -24.30
C ASP A 14 16.13 -21.93 -23.67
N LEU A 15 16.14 -20.62 -23.91
CA LEU A 15 15.14 -19.67 -23.43
C LEU A 15 14.08 -19.36 -24.48
N PHE A 16 14.10 -20.02 -25.64
CA PHE A 16 13.07 -19.85 -26.65
C PHE A 16 11.78 -20.53 -26.20
N PHE A 17 10.65 -19.81 -26.36
CA PHE A 17 9.36 -20.39 -26.05
C PHE A 17 9.06 -21.57 -26.98
N PRO A 18 8.69 -22.75 -26.45
CA PRO A 18 8.34 -23.89 -27.27
C PRO A 18 7.05 -23.61 -28.05
N GLY A 19 7.11 -23.66 -29.39
CA GLY A 19 5.94 -23.48 -30.24
C GLY A 19 6.24 -22.81 -31.59
N SER A 20 5.19 -22.66 -32.41
CA SER A 20 5.26 -21.87 -33.64
C SER A 20 4.91 -20.41 -33.38
N ASN A 21 5.63 -19.50 -34.04
CA ASN A 21 5.26 -18.09 -34.09
C ASN A 21 3.81 -17.94 -34.58
N LYS A 22 3.02 -17.14 -33.86
CA LYS A 22 1.65 -16.82 -34.26
C LYS A 22 1.66 -15.64 -35.23
N GLN A 23 0.77 -15.69 -36.22
CA GLN A 23 0.56 -14.55 -37.09
C GLN A 23 -0.02 -13.38 -36.27
N PRO A 24 0.40 -12.13 -36.54
CA PRO A 24 -0.18 -10.97 -35.90
C PRO A 24 -1.67 -10.89 -36.20
N MET A 25 -2.44 -10.31 -35.27
CA MET A 25 -3.86 -10.09 -35.47
C MET A 25 -4.06 -9.06 -36.60
N VAL A 26 -4.92 -9.36 -37.57
CA VAL A 26 -5.21 -8.45 -38.68
C VAL A 26 -6.20 -7.39 -38.20
N PHE A 27 -5.79 -6.13 -38.25
CA PHE A 27 -6.64 -4.98 -37.94
C PHE A 27 -7.20 -4.37 -39.23
N SER A 28 -8.51 -4.07 -39.24
CA SER A 28 -9.16 -3.37 -40.35
C SER A 28 -9.46 -1.93 -39.93
N ASP A 29 -8.85 -0.95 -40.60
CA ASP A 29 -9.16 0.47 -40.40
C ASP A 29 -10.61 0.77 -40.80
N SER A 30 -11.51 0.89 -39.83
CA SER A 30 -12.85 1.45 -40.02
C SER A 30 -12.86 2.92 -39.65
N SER A 31 -12.20 3.76 -40.44
CA SER A 31 -12.32 5.22 -40.28
C SER A 31 -13.77 5.64 -40.53
N SER A 32 -14.44 6.18 -39.51
CA SER A 32 -15.78 6.74 -39.69
C SER A 32 -15.70 8.10 -40.40
N THR A 33 -16.57 8.32 -41.40
CA THR A 33 -16.73 9.62 -42.07
C THR A 33 -17.40 10.60 -41.11
N ALA A 34 -16.71 11.70 -40.78
CA ALA A 34 -17.22 12.75 -39.90
C ALA A 34 -18.51 13.38 -40.45
N THR A 35 -19.54 13.50 -39.60
CA THR A 35 -20.78 14.23 -39.88
C THR A 35 -20.59 15.73 -39.65
N SER A 36 -20.88 16.54 -40.67
CA SER A 36 -20.49 17.94 -40.82
C SER A 36 -21.31 18.99 -40.04
N ASN A 37 -22.03 18.61 -38.97
CA ASN A 37 -23.12 19.45 -38.45
C ASN A 37 -22.99 19.97 -37.00
N ASN A 38 -21.87 19.78 -36.30
CA ASN A 38 -21.67 20.34 -34.96
C ASN A 38 -20.58 21.42 -34.95
N SER A 39 -20.76 22.45 -34.10
CA SER A 39 -19.71 23.40 -33.73
C SER A 39 -18.44 22.64 -33.34
N LEU A 40 -17.28 22.97 -33.94
CA LEU A 40 -16.01 22.29 -33.69
C LEU A 40 -15.70 22.21 -32.18
N VAL A 41 -15.99 23.30 -31.45
CA VAL A 41 -15.77 23.38 -30.00
C VAL A 41 -16.69 22.42 -29.25
N GLU A 42 -17.97 22.37 -29.61
CA GLU A 42 -18.94 21.48 -28.96
C GLU A 42 -18.65 20.00 -29.30
N GLY A 43 -18.24 19.71 -30.53
CA GLY A 43 -17.77 18.40 -30.96
C GLY A 43 -16.53 17.95 -30.19
N MET A 44 -15.55 18.84 -30.00
CA MET A 44 -14.36 18.55 -29.20
C MET A 44 -14.70 18.31 -27.72
N ILE A 45 -15.57 19.13 -27.12
CA ILE A 45 -16.01 18.94 -25.73
C ILE A 45 -16.73 17.60 -25.60
N GLN A 46 -17.66 17.29 -26.50
CA GLN A 46 -18.40 16.04 -26.49
C GLN A 46 -17.48 14.84 -26.69
N PHE A 47 -16.48 14.95 -27.58
CA PHE A 47 -15.47 13.91 -27.81
C PHE A 47 -14.64 13.66 -26.56
N VAL A 48 -14.12 14.70 -25.90
CA VAL A 48 -13.36 14.57 -24.64
C VAL A 48 -14.25 14.00 -23.52
N CYS A 49 -15.49 14.47 -23.39
CA CYS A 49 -16.44 13.89 -22.43
C CYS A 49 -16.72 12.42 -22.72
N ASN A 50 -16.87 12.03 -23.98
CA ASN A 50 -17.07 10.64 -24.36
C ASN A 50 -15.82 9.80 -24.12
N TYR A 51 -14.62 10.33 -24.37
CA TYR A 51 -13.36 9.66 -24.05
C TYR A 51 -13.26 9.37 -22.55
N ILE A 52 -13.45 10.38 -21.70
CA ILE A 52 -13.37 10.23 -20.24
C ILE A 52 -14.44 9.26 -19.70
N LYS A 53 -15.67 9.34 -20.21
CA LYS A 53 -16.77 8.47 -19.75
C LYS A 53 -16.57 7.00 -20.13
N ASN A 54 -15.86 6.76 -21.23
CA ASN A 54 -15.75 5.42 -21.80
C ASN A 54 -14.32 4.88 -21.79
N ASP A 55 -13.38 5.54 -21.11
CA ASP A 55 -12.03 5.04 -20.89
C ASP A 55 -12.08 3.83 -19.95
N ASN A 56 -12.20 2.66 -20.56
CA ASN A 56 -12.30 1.37 -19.89
C ASN A 56 -11.06 0.50 -20.14
N VAL A 57 -10.01 1.03 -20.76
CA VAL A 57 -8.83 0.24 -21.18
C VAL A 57 -8.20 -0.47 -20.00
N GLY A 58 -8.02 0.22 -18.87
CA GLY A 58 -7.48 -0.38 -17.65
C GLY A 58 -8.38 -1.48 -17.05
N ILE A 59 -9.70 -1.30 -17.11
CA ILE A 59 -10.67 -2.29 -16.63
C ILE A 59 -10.64 -3.55 -17.51
N MET A 60 -10.63 -3.36 -18.84
CA MET A 60 -10.55 -4.45 -19.80
C MET A 60 -9.20 -5.19 -19.73
N SER A 61 -8.10 -4.47 -19.54
CA SER A 61 -6.76 -5.05 -19.40
C SER A 61 -6.65 -5.91 -18.13
N ASN A 62 -7.21 -5.43 -17.01
CA ASN A 62 -7.30 -6.20 -15.78
C ASN A 62 -8.17 -7.46 -15.94
N ALA A 63 -9.29 -7.34 -16.66
CA ALA A 63 -10.14 -8.48 -16.96
C ALA A 63 -9.44 -9.50 -17.86
N HIS A 64 -8.75 -9.04 -18.91
CA HIS A 64 -7.94 -9.87 -19.79
C HIS A 64 -6.87 -10.63 -18.99
N LEU A 65 -6.12 -9.95 -18.12
CA LEU A 65 -5.08 -10.57 -17.31
C LEU A 65 -5.63 -11.63 -16.35
N ALA A 66 -6.76 -11.34 -15.68
CA ALA A 66 -7.40 -12.29 -14.78
C ALA A 66 -7.93 -13.54 -15.51
N TRP A 67 -8.51 -13.37 -16.70
CA TRP A 67 -8.96 -14.50 -17.52
C TRP A 67 -7.82 -15.26 -18.16
N ALA A 68 -6.74 -14.59 -18.57
CA ALA A 68 -5.55 -15.24 -19.12
C ALA A 68 -4.85 -16.13 -18.08
N ASP A 69 -4.94 -15.78 -16.80
CA ASP A 69 -4.47 -16.65 -15.72
C ASP A 69 -5.43 -17.82 -15.45
N LYS A 70 -6.74 -17.56 -15.45
CA LYS A 70 -7.79 -18.52 -15.07
C LYS A 70 -8.13 -19.56 -16.13
N GLU A 71 -8.22 -19.16 -17.40
CA GLU A 71 -8.63 -20.02 -18.50
C GLU A 71 -7.52 -21.00 -18.87
N TYR A 72 -7.86 -22.24 -19.21
CA TYR A 72 -6.87 -23.27 -19.57
C TYR A 72 -5.96 -22.82 -20.73
N ASP A 73 -6.57 -22.33 -21.81
CA ASP A 73 -5.88 -21.83 -23.01
C ASP A 73 -5.20 -20.45 -22.80
N GLY A 74 -5.31 -19.87 -21.60
CA GLY A 74 -4.73 -18.58 -21.24
C GLY A 74 -5.11 -17.45 -22.20
N ILE A 75 -4.10 -16.72 -22.70
CA ILE A 75 -4.27 -15.61 -23.64
C ILE A 75 -4.93 -16.01 -24.97
N PHE A 76 -4.88 -17.29 -25.33
CA PHE A 76 -5.49 -17.81 -26.56
C PHE A 76 -6.95 -18.26 -26.38
N SER A 77 -7.48 -18.15 -25.16
CA SER A 77 -8.89 -18.44 -24.91
C SER A 77 -9.79 -17.50 -25.72
N LYS A 78 -10.94 -18.00 -26.19
CA LYS A 78 -11.92 -17.19 -26.94
C LYS A 78 -12.34 -15.93 -26.19
N ARG A 79 -12.40 -16.00 -24.86
CA ARG A 79 -12.74 -14.86 -24.00
C ARG A 79 -11.62 -13.81 -24.00
N CYS A 80 -10.35 -14.22 -23.82
CA CYS A 80 -9.23 -13.30 -23.88
C CYS A 80 -9.11 -12.63 -25.25
N LEU A 81 -9.27 -13.37 -26.34
CA LEU A 81 -9.23 -12.81 -27.70
C LEU A 81 -10.33 -11.76 -27.95
N LYS A 82 -11.56 -11.98 -27.45
CA LYS A 82 -12.63 -10.98 -27.52
C LYS A 82 -12.29 -9.72 -26.72
N ILE A 83 -11.78 -9.89 -25.50
CA ILE A 83 -11.40 -8.74 -24.66
C ILE A 83 -10.23 -7.98 -25.32
N ALA A 84 -9.25 -8.67 -25.89
CA ALA A 84 -8.13 -8.06 -26.61
C ALA A 84 -8.61 -7.24 -27.82
N GLN A 85 -9.60 -7.74 -28.58
CA GLN A 85 -10.22 -6.99 -29.67
C GLN A 85 -10.89 -5.70 -29.16
N LYS A 86 -11.62 -5.76 -28.04
CA LYS A 86 -12.27 -4.59 -27.42
C LYS A 86 -11.26 -3.58 -26.86
N ILE A 87 -10.14 -4.05 -26.29
CA ILE A 87 -9.02 -3.20 -25.87
C ILE A 87 -8.46 -2.44 -27.08
N SER A 88 -8.22 -3.14 -28.19
CA SER A 88 -7.75 -2.53 -29.44
C SER A 88 -8.69 -1.42 -29.91
N THR A 89 -10.01 -1.65 -29.94
CA THR A 89 -11.01 -0.62 -30.29
C THR A 89 -10.89 0.61 -29.39
N CYS A 90 -10.70 0.43 -28.09
CA CYS A 90 -10.66 1.56 -27.14
C CYS A 90 -9.32 2.30 -27.14
N LEU A 91 -8.20 1.63 -27.42
CA LEU A 91 -6.90 2.28 -27.58
C LEU A 91 -6.92 3.27 -28.77
N ASP A 92 -7.62 2.91 -29.84
CA ASP A 92 -7.78 3.78 -31.01
C ASP A 92 -8.94 4.77 -30.90
N PHE A 93 -9.60 4.91 -29.74
CA PHE A 93 -10.69 5.87 -29.54
C PHE A 93 -10.27 7.28 -29.97
N ALA A 94 -9.04 7.70 -29.65
CA ALA A 94 -8.51 9.01 -30.01
C ALA A 94 -8.51 9.26 -31.54
N LYS A 95 -8.47 8.20 -32.34
CA LYS A 95 -8.47 8.24 -33.81
C LYS A 95 -9.85 7.98 -34.41
N THR A 96 -10.63 7.05 -33.83
CA THR A 96 -11.89 6.55 -34.44
C THR A 96 -13.15 7.08 -33.78
N GLY A 97 -13.07 7.52 -32.52
CA GLY A 97 -14.23 7.86 -31.68
C GLY A 97 -15.07 6.65 -31.24
N GLU A 98 -14.65 5.42 -31.55
CA GLU A 98 -15.35 4.20 -31.20
C GLU A 98 -14.94 3.68 -29.81
N THR A 99 -15.89 3.10 -29.08
CA THR A 99 -15.65 2.52 -27.76
C THR A 99 -16.32 1.16 -27.61
N ALA A 100 -15.75 0.33 -26.73
CA ALA A 100 -16.27 -0.97 -26.36
C ALA A 100 -16.28 -1.13 -24.83
N SER A 101 -17.08 -2.08 -24.34
CA SER A 101 -17.17 -2.39 -22.90
C SER A 101 -17.22 -3.90 -22.66
N LEU A 102 -16.86 -4.31 -21.44
CA LEU A 102 -16.91 -5.71 -21.04
C LEU A 102 -18.36 -6.19 -20.94
N ASP A 103 -18.63 -7.32 -21.59
CA ASP A 103 -19.86 -8.06 -21.41
C ASP A 103 -19.90 -8.68 -20.01
N ARG A 104 -21.10 -9.08 -19.56
CA ARG A 104 -21.28 -9.66 -18.21
C ARG A 104 -20.38 -10.87 -17.97
N GLU A 105 -20.17 -11.70 -18.99
CA GLU A 105 -19.34 -12.91 -18.94
C GLU A 105 -17.84 -12.62 -18.99
N GLU A 106 -17.46 -11.43 -19.45
CA GLU A 106 -16.07 -11.00 -19.55
C GLU A 106 -15.59 -10.28 -18.28
N LYS A 107 -16.50 -10.01 -17.33
CA LYS A 107 -16.14 -9.44 -16.02
C LYS A 107 -15.70 -10.55 -15.06
N PRO A 108 -14.44 -10.59 -14.63
CA PRO A 108 -13.98 -11.61 -13.68
C PRO A 108 -14.68 -11.44 -12.33
N LEU A 109 -15.20 -12.54 -11.80
CA LEU A 109 -15.74 -12.61 -10.44
C LEU A 109 -14.63 -12.78 -9.40
N GLN A 110 -13.51 -13.39 -9.80
CA GLN A 110 -12.34 -13.63 -8.96
C GLN A 110 -11.07 -13.20 -9.69
N TYR A 111 -10.09 -12.71 -8.95
CA TYR A 111 -8.81 -12.23 -9.49
C TYR A 111 -7.63 -13.05 -8.94
N PRO A 112 -6.54 -13.24 -9.71
CA PRO A 112 -5.37 -13.94 -9.20
C PRO A 112 -4.67 -13.14 -8.09
N ASP A 113 -4.00 -13.83 -7.18
CA ASP A 113 -3.36 -13.28 -5.98
C ASP A 113 -2.28 -12.22 -6.29
N PHE A 114 -1.57 -12.36 -7.40
CA PHE A 114 -0.58 -11.37 -7.84
C PHE A 114 -1.18 -10.02 -8.26
N MET A 115 -2.51 -9.90 -8.43
CA MET A 115 -3.18 -8.63 -8.71
C MET A 115 -3.59 -7.87 -7.43
N GLU A 116 -3.32 -8.43 -6.25
CA GLU A 116 -3.47 -7.79 -4.93
C GLU A 116 -4.88 -7.21 -4.68
N LYS A 117 -5.91 -7.87 -5.22
CA LYS A 117 -7.32 -7.43 -5.05
C LYS A 117 -7.98 -7.91 -3.76
N GLY A 118 -7.24 -8.62 -2.90
CA GLY A 118 -7.75 -9.31 -1.71
C GLY A 118 -8.45 -8.43 -0.66
N GLY A 119 -8.30 -7.10 -0.74
CA GLY A 119 -9.02 -6.16 0.12
C GLY A 119 -10.43 -5.78 -0.35
N PHE A 120 -10.80 -6.03 -1.61
CA PHE A 120 -12.07 -5.53 -2.20
C PHE A 120 -12.74 -6.46 -3.22
N LYS A 121 -12.08 -7.55 -3.64
CA LYS A 121 -12.60 -8.54 -4.60
C LYS A 121 -12.18 -9.94 -4.17
N ASP A 122 -12.98 -10.94 -4.56
CA ASP A 122 -12.59 -12.33 -4.40
C ASP A 122 -11.28 -12.61 -5.14
N THR A 123 -10.37 -13.33 -4.48
CA THR A 123 -9.09 -13.69 -5.07
C THR A 123 -8.86 -15.20 -5.04
N TYR A 124 -8.03 -15.69 -5.97
CA TYR A 124 -7.58 -17.07 -6.01
C TYR A 124 -6.06 -17.11 -6.16
N ARG A 125 -5.43 -18.17 -5.64
CA ARG A 125 -3.99 -18.36 -5.78
C ARG A 125 -3.64 -18.80 -7.21
N SER A 126 -3.00 -17.93 -7.98
CA SER A 126 -2.55 -18.24 -9.34
C SER A 126 -1.52 -19.37 -9.29
N GLN A 127 -1.71 -20.36 -10.16
CA GLN A 127 -0.79 -21.49 -10.37
C GLN A 127 0.19 -21.24 -11.52
N ARG A 128 0.10 -20.07 -12.19
CA ARG A 128 0.95 -19.72 -13.31
C ARG A 128 2.20 -18.97 -12.85
N VAL A 129 3.10 -18.73 -13.80
CA VAL A 129 4.42 -18.09 -13.57
C VAL A 129 4.31 -16.76 -12.83
N LEU A 130 3.33 -15.92 -13.15
CA LEU A 130 3.13 -14.62 -12.50
C LEU A 130 2.80 -14.77 -11.00
N GLY A 131 1.95 -15.73 -10.64
CA GLY A 131 1.67 -16.06 -9.24
C GLY A 131 2.90 -16.54 -8.49
N HIS A 132 3.74 -17.38 -9.11
CA HIS A 132 5.00 -17.83 -8.50
C HIS A 132 5.98 -16.69 -8.27
N LEU A 133 6.20 -15.85 -9.28
CA LEU A 133 7.11 -14.70 -9.21
C LEU A 133 6.65 -13.70 -8.15
N TYR A 134 5.36 -13.38 -8.11
CA TYR A 134 4.79 -12.49 -7.10
C TYR A 134 5.08 -12.98 -5.68
N ARG A 135 4.82 -14.25 -5.38
CA ARG A 135 5.04 -14.81 -4.04
C ARG A 135 6.53 -14.87 -3.69
N LEU A 136 7.40 -15.22 -4.63
CA LEU A 136 8.86 -15.19 -4.43
C LEU A 136 9.33 -13.76 -4.10
N HIS A 137 8.85 -12.77 -4.85
CA HIS A 137 9.18 -11.38 -4.62
C HIS A 137 8.71 -10.89 -3.25
N ARG A 138 7.46 -11.18 -2.87
CA ARG A 138 6.92 -10.86 -1.54
C ARG A 138 7.73 -11.48 -0.40
N SER A 139 8.24 -12.69 -0.58
CA SER A 139 9.14 -13.33 0.37
C SER A 139 10.49 -12.61 0.47
N LEU A 140 11.08 -12.20 -0.65
CA LEU A 140 12.34 -11.44 -0.69
C LEU A 140 12.19 -10.05 -0.06
N GLU A 141 11.11 -9.35 -0.36
CA GLU A 141 10.82 -8.01 0.18
C GLU A 141 10.65 -8.05 1.71
N ALA A 142 9.99 -9.09 2.24
CA ALA A 142 9.87 -9.29 3.69
C ALA A 142 11.24 -9.49 4.38
N VAL A 143 12.19 -10.14 3.71
CA VAL A 143 13.55 -10.32 4.24
C VAL A 143 14.33 -9.00 4.20
N VAL A 144 14.25 -8.27 3.09
CA VAL A 144 14.98 -6.99 2.90
C VAL A 144 14.47 -5.87 3.81
N SER A 145 13.16 -5.85 4.08
CA SER A 145 12.52 -4.84 4.93
C SER A 145 12.70 -5.10 6.43
N THR A 146 13.33 -6.20 6.82
CA THR A 146 13.61 -6.51 8.23
C THR A 146 14.76 -5.65 8.75
N ASN A 147 14.47 -4.67 9.60
CA ASN A 147 15.48 -3.83 10.25
C ASN A 147 16.17 -4.59 11.41
N PHE A 148 17.37 -5.11 11.16
CA PHE A 148 18.14 -5.89 12.14
C PHE A 148 18.67 -5.08 13.33
N GLN A 149 18.61 -3.74 13.29
CA GLN A 149 19.20 -2.88 14.34
C GLN A 149 18.28 -2.63 15.55
N ASN A 150 16.98 -2.95 15.46
CA ASN A 150 15.99 -2.59 16.50
C ASN A 150 15.48 -3.77 17.33
N ARG A 151 16.28 -4.83 17.51
CA ARG A 151 15.88 -6.00 18.32
C ARG A 151 16.63 -6.11 19.64
N ALA A 152 16.26 -5.25 20.58
CA ALA A 152 16.38 -5.55 22.00
C ALA A 152 15.11 -6.26 22.57
N ALA A 153 14.09 -6.54 21.74
CA ALA A 153 12.79 -7.03 22.22
C ALA A 153 12.44 -8.49 21.85
N ASP A 154 13.16 -9.14 20.91
CA ASP A 154 12.75 -10.45 20.36
C ASP A 154 13.75 -11.61 20.57
N GLY A 155 14.85 -11.39 21.32
CA GLY A 155 15.88 -12.39 21.60
C GLY A 155 16.47 -12.22 22.99
N ASP A 156 17.07 -13.30 23.53
CA ASP A 156 17.78 -13.42 24.81
C ASP A 156 18.15 -12.07 25.48
N GLY A 157 17.16 -11.45 26.14
CA GLY A 157 17.28 -10.11 26.70
C GLY A 157 18.23 -10.05 27.91
N ASN A 158 18.71 -11.21 28.36
CA ASN A 158 19.70 -11.35 29.41
C ASN A 158 21.10 -11.72 28.87
N HIS A 159 21.23 -11.97 27.56
CA HIS A 159 22.48 -12.36 26.90
C HIS A 159 23.14 -13.64 27.49
N THR A 160 22.34 -14.59 28.00
CA THR A 160 22.82 -15.83 28.64
C THR A 160 22.61 -17.12 27.82
N LEU A 161 22.08 -17.03 26.60
CA LEU A 161 21.68 -18.19 25.79
C LEU A 161 22.82 -19.18 25.52
N PHE A 162 24.05 -18.70 25.44
CA PHE A 162 25.25 -19.52 25.26
C PHE A 162 26.21 -19.39 26.44
N GLU A 163 25.72 -19.09 27.65
CA GLU A 163 26.53 -19.07 28.86
C GLU A 163 26.87 -20.51 29.30
N TYR A 164 28.16 -20.85 29.33
CA TYR A 164 28.65 -22.17 29.72
C TYR A 164 29.58 -22.07 30.94
N PRO A 165 29.42 -22.92 31.97
CA PRO A 165 30.24 -22.85 33.17
C PRO A 165 31.75 -22.89 32.88
N GLY A 166 32.49 -21.92 33.44
CA GLY A 166 33.94 -21.76 33.24
C GLY A 166 34.35 -20.98 31.98
N TRP A 167 33.40 -20.31 31.30
CA TRP A 167 33.73 -19.42 30.19
C TRP A 167 34.62 -18.24 30.61
N ARG A 168 34.48 -17.74 31.84
CA ARG A 168 35.27 -16.61 32.39
C ARG A 168 36.77 -16.86 32.39
N ASP A 169 37.19 -18.13 32.47
CA ASP A 169 38.61 -18.51 32.42
C ASP A 169 39.25 -18.19 31.06
N HIS A 170 38.43 -17.95 30.02
CA HIS A 170 38.85 -17.66 28.65
C HIS A 170 38.45 -16.24 28.20
N GLU A 171 37.95 -15.40 29.11
CA GLU A 171 37.46 -14.04 28.82
C GLU A 171 38.54 -13.16 28.17
N ASP A 172 39.75 -13.15 28.71
CA ASP A 172 40.88 -12.37 28.18
C ASP A 172 41.27 -12.78 26.75
N SER A 173 41.16 -14.07 26.43
CA SER A 173 41.45 -14.57 25.07
C SER A 173 40.35 -14.15 24.10
N ALA A 174 39.09 -14.28 24.53
CA ALA A 174 37.93 -13.90 23.76
C ALA A 174 37.90 -12.39 23.45
N GLN A 175 38.25 -11.53 24.42
CA GLN A 175 38.33 -10.08 24.22
C GLN A 175 39.41 -9.69 23.19
N LYS A 176 40.57 -10.36 23.22
CA LYS A 176 41.64 -10.15 22.21
C LYS A 176 41.18 -10.58 20.82
N ALA A 177 40.50 -11.72 20.70
CA ALA A 177 39.97 -12.20 19.43
C ALA A 177 38.87 -11.27 18.87
N LEU A 178 37.98 -10.77 19.73
CA LEU A 178 36.94 -9.78 19.36
C LEU A 178 37.57 -8.47 18.85
N ALA A 179 38.60 -7.96 19.51
CA ALA A 179 39.30 -6.74 19.07
C ALA A 179 39.95 -6.90 17.69
N VAL A 180 40.55 -8.06 17.41
CA VAL A 180 41.12 -8.38 16.09
C VAL A 180 40.03 -8.48 15.02
N TYR A 181 38.91 -9.13 15.32
CA TYR A 181 37.77 -9.24 14.41
C TYR A 181 37.15 -7.88 14.09
N GLY A 182 36.88 -7.09 15.14
CA GLY A 182 36.31 -5.75 15.02
C GLY A 182 37.18 -4.82 14.18
N SER A 183 38.50 -4.82 14.38
CA SER A 183 39.42 -4.02 13.58
C SER A 183 39.40 -4.38 12.09
N ARG A 184 39.28 -5.68 11.76
CA ARG A 184 39.18 -6.14 10.36
C ARG A 184 37.82 -5.83 9.74
N MET A 185 36.72 -5.97 10.50
CA MET A 185 35.40 -5.56 10.04
C MET A 185 35.37 -4.05 9.76
N GLU A 186 35.90 -3.24 10.67
CA GLU A 186 36.01 -1.78 10.50
C GLU A 186 36.85 -1.41 9.26
N GLN A 187 37.90 -2.18 8.96
CA GLN A 187 38.66 -2.03 7.73
C GLN A 187 37.80 -2.29 6.48
N ILE A 188 36.99 -3.37 6.46
CA ILE A 188 36.08 -3.68 5.34
C ILE A 188 35.06 -2.55 5.16
N LEU A 189 34.44 -2.09 6.26
CA LEU A 189 33.46 -1.01 6.24
C LEU A 189 34.05 0.29 5.70
N ARG A 190 35.23 0.71 6.21
CA ARG A 190 35.91 1.93 5.78
C ARG A 190 36.45 1.86 4.35
N GLN A 191 37.01 0.71 3.95
CA GLN A 191 37.59 0.53 2.62
C GLN A 191 36.55 0.71 1.50
N HIS A 192 35.32 0.23 1.73
CA HIS A 192 34.26 0.24 0.71
C HIS A 192 33.20 1.33 0.93
N GLY A 193 33.23 2.02 2.07
CA GLY A 193 32.24 3.03 2.46
C GLY A 193 30.88 2.43 2.81
N ILE A 194 30.88 1.24 3.39
CA ILE A 194 29.68 0.53 3.86
C ILE A 194 29.32 1.03 5.25
N LYS A 195 28.05 1.33 5.48
CA LYS A 195 27.58 1.95 6.72
C LYS A 195 27.43 0.97 7.87
N THR A 196 27.04 -0.27 7.59
CA THR A 196 26.67 -1.23 8.64
C THR A 196 27.31 -2.60 8.45
N GLU A 197 27.61 -3.27 9.56
CA GLU A 197 28.05 -4.67 9.57
C GLU A 197 27.03 -5.61 8.91
N GLY A 198 25.73 -5.33 9.05
CA GLY A 198 24.66 -6.14 8.47
C GLY A 198 24.72 -6.21 6.94
N GLU A 199 25.16 -5.15 6.28
CA GLU A 199 25.38 -5.15 4.82
C GLU A 199 26.52 -6.12 4.43
N VAL A 200 27.62 -6.13 5.18
CA VAL A 200 28.75 -7.03 4.95
C VAL A 200 28.36 -8.50 5.20
N VAL A 201 27.67 -8.77 6.31
CA VAL A 201 27.28 -10.14 6.72
C VAL A 201 26.23 -10.74 5.78
N SER A 202 25.28 -9.94 5.31
CA SER A 202 24.22 -10.39 4.39
C SER A 202 24.66 -10.45 2.93
N GLY A 203 25.75 -9.78 2.56
CA GLY A 203 26.16 -9.59 1.17
C GLY A 203 25.31 -8.58 0.38
N ILE A 204 24.34 -7.92 1.02
CA ILE A 204 23.44 -6.96 0.39
C ILE A 204 23.96 -5.54 0.66
N ILE A 205 24.74 -5.00 -0.28
CA ILE A 205 25.44 -3.72 -0.13
C ILE A 205 24.57 -2.56 -0.63
N ASN A 206 23.94 -1.84 0.29
CA ASN A 206 23.09 -0.69 -0.03
C ASN A 206 23.89 0.62 -0.08
N SER A 207 24.94 0.72 0.72
CA SER A 207 25.79 1.90 0.84
C SER A 207 27.23 1.62 0.40
N VAL A 208 27.72 2.42 -0.53
CA VAL A 208 29.12 2.43 -0.98
C VAL A 208 29.62 3.86 -1.05
N SER A 209 30.93 4.05 -0.90
CA SER A 209 31.57 5.36 -1.00
C SER A 209 31.27 6.05 -2.35
N ASP A 210 31.32 7.39 -2.39
CA ASP A 210 31.09 8.16 -3.61
C ASP A 210 32.04 7.78 -4.76
N TYR A 211 33.23 7.28 -4.43
CA TYR A 211 34.23 6.78 -5.36
C TYR A 211 33.81 5.46 -6.05
N ASN A 212 32.96 4.66 -5.39
CA ASN A 212 32.51 3.34 -5.86
C ASN A 212 31.09 3.35 -6.48
N LYS A 213 30.54 4.53 -6.79
CA LYS A 213 29.14 4.70 -7.25
C LYS A 213 28.85 4.27 -8.69
N SER A 214 29.86 3.88 -9.49
CA SER A 214 29.60 3.40 -10.86
C SER A 214 28.90 2.03 -10.83
N LYS A 215 27.95 1.79 -11.74
CA LYS A 215 27.20 0.51 -11.82
C LYS A 215 28.12 -0.71 -12.03
N THR A 216 29.26 -0.52 -12.68
CA THR A 216 30.31 -1.54 -12.90
C THR A 216 31.13 -1.84 -11.65
N ASP A 217 31.26 -0.88 -10.74
CA ASP A 217 32.02 -1.05 -9.50
C ASP A 217 31.18 -1.69 -8.39
N LYS A 218 29.86 -1.48 -8.35
CA LYS A 218 29.00 -2.06 -7.29
C LYS A 218 29.01 -3.60 -7.25
N ALA A 219 28.77 -4.27 -8.37
CA ALA A 219 28.83 -5.74 -8.44
C ALA A 219 30.24 -6.28 -8.14
N SER A 220 31.27 -5.51 -8.50
CA SER A 220 32.67 -5.83 -8.20
C SER A 220 32.97 -5.68 -6.70
N VAL A 221 32.44 -4.63 -6.06
CA VAL A 221 32.56 -4.37 -4.62
C VAL A 221 31.80 -5.42 -3.83
N GLU A 222 30.60 -5.83 -4.25
CA GLU A 222 29.84 -6.93 -3.62
C GLU A 222 30.66 -8.23 -3.58
N ALA A 223 31.20 -8.65 -4.73
CA ALA A 223 32.03 -9.86 -4.81
C ALA A 223 33.34 -9.74 -3.98
N LEU A 224 33.94 -8.55 -3.94
CA LEU A 224 35.15 -8.26 -3.14
C LEU A 224 34.85 -8.30 -1.64
N VAL A 225 33.76 -7.69 -1.20
CA VAL A 225 33.33 -7.65 0.21
C VAL A 225 32.93 -9.05 0.66
N GLU A 226 32.20 -9.82 -0.15
CA GLU A 226 31.86 -11.20 0.15
C GLU A 226 33.11 -12.05 0.33
N LYS A 227 34.11 -11.89 -0.55
CA LYS A 227 35.40 -12.57 -0.42
C LYS A 227 36.14 -12.16 0.85
N GLN A 228 36.26 -10.86 1.13
CA GLN A 228 36.94 -10.35 2.33
C GLN A 228 36.25 -10.79 3.63
N TYR A 229 34.92 -10.83 3.66
CA TYR A 229 34.16 -11.32 4.80
C TYR A 229 34.35 -12.83 4.99
N ARG A 230 34.34 -13.61 3.91
CA ARG A 230 34.63 -15.04 3.94
C ARG A 230 36.04 -15.33 4.48
N ASP A 231 37.03 -14.57 4.03
CA ASP A 231 38.42 -14.67 4.51
C ASP A 231 38.54 -14.25 5.98
N LEU A 232 37.80 -13.20 6.40
CA LEU A 232 37.71 -12.79 7.80
C LEU A 232 37.16 -13.93 8.66
N VAL A 233 35.97 -14.45 8.36
CA VAL A 233 35.33 -15.56 9.10
C VAL A 233 36.24 -16.78 9.16
N LYS A 234 36.88 -17.14 8.03
CA LYS A 234 37.84 -18.26 7.98
C LYS A 234 39.01 -18.03 8.93
N SER A 235 39.67 -16.87 8.84
CA SER A 235 40.83 -16.56 9.68
C SER A 235 40.50 -16.50 11.18
N THR A 236 39.30 -16.03 11.50
CA THR A 236 38.76 -15.96 12.86
C THR A 236 38.43 -17.34 13.39
N ARG A 237 37.83 -18.20 12.57
CA ARG A 237 37.60 -19.60 12.92
C ARG A 237 38.91 -20.37 13.15
N GLU A 238 39.94 -20.11 12.34
CA GLU A 238 41.27 -20.70 12.57
C GLU A 238 41.88 -20.18 13.89
N GLN A 239 41.66 -18.91 14.24
CA GLN A 239 42.08 -18.37 15.54
C GLN A 239 41.34 -19.03 16.70
N PHE A 240 40.04 -19.28 16.56
CA PHE A 240 39.24 -19.97 17.57
C PHE A 240 39.84 -21.33 17.94
N PHE A 241 40.15 -22.17 16.95
CA PHE A 241 40.74 -23.49 17.23
C PHE A 241 42.16 -23.40 17.80
N ARG A 242 42.95 -22.37 17.43
CA ARG A 242 44.24 -22.10 18.09
C ARG A 242 44.06 -21.73 19.56
N ASP A 243 43.06 -20.93 19.90
CA ASP A 243 42.76 -20.55 21.29
C ASP A 243 42.31 -21.77 22.10
N VAL A 244 41.51 -22.66 21.50
CA VAL A 244 41.09 -23.94 22.11
C VAL A 244 42.29 -24.85 22.36
N ASP A 245 43.19 -25.00 21.39
CA ASP A 245 44.40 -25.82 21.53
C ASP A 245 45.34 -25.26 22.60
N ALA A 246 45.54 -23.93 22.62
CA ALA A 246 46.34 -23.26 23.63
C ALA A 246 45.75 -23.43 25.05
N ALA A 247 44.43 -23.31 25.18
CA ALA A 247 43.71 -23.56 26.42
C ALA A 247 43.85 -25.02 26.89
N CYS A 248 43.73 -25.99 25.98
CA CYS A 248 43.92 -27.41 26.28
C CYS A 248 45.35 -27.73 26.78
N GLN A 249 46.36 -27.10 26.18
CA GLN A 249 47.77 -27.26 26.58
C GLN A 249 48.04 -26.63 27.95
N SER A 250 47.52 -25.41 28.20
CA SER A 250 47.66 -24.71 29.47
C SER A 250 47.04 -25.48 30.64
N LEU A 251 45.84 -26.03 30.42
CA LEU A 251 45.08 -26.79 31.42
C LEU A 251 45.52 -28.25 31.57
N LYS A 252 46.53 -28.72 30.80
CA LYS A 252 47.05 -30.10 30.79
C LYS A 252 45.95 -31.16 30.68
N VAL A 253 44.98 -30.95 29.79
CA VAL A 253 43.78 -31.79 29.69
C VAL A 253 44.08 -33.10 28.95
N PRO A 254 44.01 -34.28 29.59
CA PRO A 254 44.46 -35.53 28.98
C PRO A 254 43.34 -36.31 28.26
N THR A 255 42.08 -35.94 28.44
CA THR A 255 40.91 -36.69 27.94
C THR A 255 40.15 -35.92 26.86
N GLU A 256 39.60 -36.64 25.88
CA GLU A 256 38.73 -36.07 24.83
C GLU A 256 37.50 -35.35 25.40
N ALA A 257 36.97 -35.84 26.52
CA ALA A 257 35.89 -35.18 27.25
C ALA A 257 36.29 -33.78 27.76
N GLY A 258 37.51 -33.64 28.28
CA GLY A 258 38.00 -32.33 28.75
C GLY A 258 38.30 -31.36 27.62
N LYS A 259 38.82 -31.85 26.47
CA LYS A 259 39.00 -31.02 25.27
C LYS A 259 37.67 -30.46 24.78
N ARG A 260 36.61 -31.28 24.81
CA ARG A 260 35.25 -30.85 24.51
C ARG A 260 34.74 -29.80 25.50
N THR A 261 35.03 -29.91 26.79
CA THR A 261 34.67 -28.88 27.77
C THR A 261 35.35 -27.55 27.47
N VAL A 262 36.67 -27.56 27.19
CA VAL A 262 37.42 -26.35 26.82
C VAL A 262 36.86 -25.71 25.54
N LEU A 263 36.55 -26.52 24.52
CA LEU A 263 35.92 -26.07 23.28
C LEU A 263 34.61 -25.28 23.54
N LEU A 264 33.74 -25.81 24.42
CA LEU A 264 32.48 -25.16 24.77
C LEU A 264 32.68 -23.89 25.62
N GLN A 265 33.65 -23.91 26.55
CA GLN A 265 34.00 -22.75 27.37
C GLN A 265 34.53 -21.58 26.53
N VAL A 266 35.41 -21.85 25.55
CA VAL A 266 35.95 -20.81 24.66
C VAL A 266 34.87 -20.25 23.74
N ALA A 267 33.99 -21.10 23.17
CA ALA A 267 32.87 -20.64 22.35
C ALA A 267 31.87 -19.79 23.14
N SER A 268 31.57 -20.21 24.38
CA SER A 268 30.76 -19.43 25.30
C SER A 268 31.43 -18.10 25.62
N ALA A 269 32.74 -18.08 25.89
CA ALA A 269 33.47 -16.84 26.16
C ALA A 269 33.38 -15.85 25.00
N TRP A 270 33.50 -16.31 23.75
CA TRP A 270 33.34 -15.48 22.55
C TRP A 270 31.94 -14.86 22.43
N TYR A 271 30.89 -15.61 22.77
CA TYR A 271 29.52 -15.07 22.83
C TYR A 271 29.37 -14.06 23.98
N MET A 272 29.80 -14.42 25.18
CA MET A 272 29.60 -13.60 26.38
C MET A 272 30.34 -12.27 26.32
N VAL A 273 31.58 -12.23 25.80
CA VAL A 273 32.30 -10.94 25.62
C VAL A 273 31.66 -10.02 24.59
N THR A 274 30.90 -10.59 23.63
CA THR A 274 30.20 -9.82 22.60
C THR A 274 28.90 -9.23 23.11
N TYR A 275 28.16 -9.99 23.93
CA TYR A 275 26.77 -9.66 24.28
C TYR A 275 26.51 -9.34 25.76
N ALA A 276 27.30 -9.86 26.71
CA ALA A 276 26.99 -9.78 28.15
C ALA A 276 27.55 -8.53 28.88
N GLY A 277 28.15 -7.57 28.16
CA GLY A 277 28.80 -6.37 28.71
C GLY A 277 28.02 -5.05 28.55
N VAL A 278 28.59 -3.94 29.08
CA VAL A 278 28.07 -2.58 28.86
C VAL A 278 28.18 -2.24 27.37
N TRP A 279 27.06 -1.84 26.76
CA TRP A 279 26.96 -1.40 25.36
C TRP A 279 28.13 -0.51 24.95
N GLN A 280 28.84 -0.90 23.89
CA GLN A 280 29.80 -0.05 23.18
C GLN A 280 29.39 0.00 21.71
N GLU A 281 29.30 1.20 21.13
CA GLU A 281 28.99 1.43 19.70
C GLU A 281 29.98 0.73 18.74
N THR A 282 31.07 0.19 19.27
CA THR A 282 32.14 -0.51 18.56
C THR A 282 32.00 -2.04 18.54
N ASN A 283 30.93 -2.61 19.11
CA ASN A 283 30.77 -4.07 19.17
C ASN A 283 30.42 -4.66 17.79
N CYS A 284 31.25 -5.62 17.36
CA CYS A 284 31.08 -6.34 16.10
C CYS A 284 30.22 -7.60 16.36
N TYR A 285 28.94 -7.55 16.00
CA TYR A 285 27.94 -8.54 16.40
C TYR A 285 28.11 -9.90 15.70
N SER A 286 28.73 -9.93 14.53
CA SER A 286 28.96 -11.17 13.77
C SER A 286 30.08 -12.06 14.33
N PHE A 287 30.94 -11.54 15.21
CA PHE A 287 32.13 -12.24 15.73
C PHE A 287 31.89 -13.67 16.23
N PRO A 288 31.00 -13.91 17.21
CA PRO A 288 30.79 -15.26 17.76
C PRO A 288 30.16 -16.22 16.74
N TRP A 289 29.46 -15.70 15.73
CA TRP A 289 28.80 -16.51 14.70
C TRP A 289 29.78 -17.13 13.70
N SER A 290 31.07 -16.75 13.72
CA SER A 290 32.14 -17.45 13.00
C SER A 290 32.33 -18.92 13.44
N VAL A 291 31.81 -19.27 14.62
CA VAL A 291 31.79 -20.63 15.17
C VAL A 291 30.38 -21.07 15.57
N SER A 292 29.39 -20.71 14.75
CA SER A 292 27.97 -21.01 14.96
C SER A 292 27.69 -22.50 15.22
N ASP A 293 28.41 -23.41 14.55
CA ASP A 293 28.35 -24.85 14.78
C ASP A 293 28.77 -25.24 16.21
N VAL A 294 29.80 -24.60 16.78
CA VAL A 294 30.27 -24.84 18.15
C VAL A 294 29.33 -24.19 19.17
N LEU A 295 28.81 -22.99 18.87
CA LEU A 295 27.78 -22.36 19.70
C LEU A 295 26.52 -23.22 19.80
N LEU A 296 26.09 -23.88 18.71
CA LEU A 296 25.00 -24.85 18.76
C LEU A 296 25.30 -26.03 19.69
N LEU A 297 26.57 -26.45 19.82
CA LEU A 297 26.97 -27.44 20.83
C LEU A 297 26.89 -26.89 22.25
N VAL A 298 27.25 -25.62 22.46
CA VAL A 298 27.08 -24.94 23.75
C VAL A 298 25.61 -24.91 24.13
N MET A 299 24.73 -24.47 23.23
CA MET A 299 23.29 -24.43 23.45
C MET A 299 22.71 -25.83 23.75
N LYS A 300 23.14 -26.86 23.01
CA LYS A 300 22.76 -28.26 23.29
C LYS A 300 23.20 -28.69 24.69
N GLN A 301 24.39 -28.29 25.14
CA GLN A 301 24.92 -28.69 26.44
C GLN A 301 24.29 -27.90 27.60
N VAL A 302 24.07 -26.60 27.44
CA VAL A 302 23.39 -25.73 28.43
C VAL A 302 21.95 -26.19 28.63
N ASN A 303 21.23 -26.46 27.53
CA ASN A 303 19.87 -27.02 27.57
C ASN A 303 19.80 -28.45 28.12
N ALA A 304 20.90 -29.22 28.07
CA ALA A 304 20.97 -30.55 28.67
C ALA A 304 21.25 -30.50 30.19
N SER A 305 21.93 -29.45 30.69
CA SER A 305 22.25 -29.28 32.12
C SER A 305 21.13 -28.64 32.93
N GLU A 306 20.28 -27.81 32.32
CA GLU A 306 19.07 -27.32 32.95
C GLU A 306 17.95 -28.35 32.79
N LEU A 307 17.66 -29.11 33.85
CA LEU A 307 16.36 -29.77 34.02
C LEU A 307 15.28 -28.69 34.21
N LYS A 308 14.96 -27.98 33.13
CA LYS A 308 13.79 -27.10 33.03
C LYS A 308 12.59 -27.93 32.60
N PRO A 309 11.38 -27.64 33.14
CA PRO A 309 10.15 -28.22 32.61
C PRO A 309 10.09 -27.96 31.11
N ALA A 310 9.68 -28.98 30.35
CA ALA A 310 9.66 -28.95 28.89
C ALA A 310 9.10 -27.60 28.41
N PRO A 311 9.87 -26.83 27.60
CA PRO A 311 9.42 -25.52 27.17
C PRO A 311 8.11 -25.72 26.43
N ALA A 312 7.05 -25.11 26.97
CA ALA A 312 5.75 -25.09 26.33
C ALA A 312 5.94 -24.59 24.89
N PRO A 313 5.33 -25.24 23.88
CA PRO A 313 5.53 -24.86 22.50
C PRO A 313 5.23 -23.36 22.34
N ARG A 314 6.14 -22.63 21.68
CA ARG A 314 6.00 -21.19 21.33
C ARG A 314 4.82 -20.92 20.36
N ASN A 315 3.93 -21.88 20.19
CA ASN A 315 2.75 -21.79 19.35
C ASN A 315 1.49 -21.75 20.25
N PRO A 316 0.84 -20.58 20.40
CA PRO A 316 -0.36 -20.40 21.21
C PRO A 316 -1.51 -21.36 20.86
N LEU A 317 -1.62 -21.77 19.58
CA LEU A 317 -2.59 -22.78 19.13
C LEU A 317 -2.29 -24.15 19.71
N ILE A 318 -1.03 -24.59 19.65
CA ILE A 318 -0.61 -25.89 20.21
C ILE A 318 -0.81 -25.88 21.73
N THR A 319 -0.52 -24.75 22.39
CA THR A 319 -0.77 -24.57 23.83
C THR A 319 -2.26 -24.65 24.17
N LYS A 320 -3.14 -24.01 23.40
CA LYS A 320 -4.61 -24.07 23.59
C LYS A 320 -5.15 -25.49 23.34
N LEU A 321 -4.71 -26.16 22.27
CA LEU A 321 -5.05 -27.55 21.97
C LEU A 321 -4.59 -28.50 23.08
N ASN A 322 -3.33 -28.37 23.53
CA ASN A 322 -2.81 -29.16 24.64
C ASN A 322 -3.60 -28.91 25.94
N GLY A 323 -4.02 -27.67 26.20
CA GLY A 323 -4.83 -27.31 27.36
C GLY A 323 -6.22 -27.96 27.35
N VAL A 324 -6.85 -28.09 26.18
CA VAL A 324 -8.13 -28.81 26.02
C VAL A 324 -7.94 -30.31 26.13
N LEU A 325 -6.92 -30.85 25.45
CA LEU A 325 -6.61 -32.27 25.45
C LEU A 325 -6.15 -32.78 26.82
N ALA A 326 -5.52 -31.93 27.64
CA ALA A 326 -5.16 -32.25 29.02
C ALA A 326 -6.39 -32.53 29.91
N ARG A 327 -7.57 -31.96 29.58
CA ARG A 327 -8.83 -32.21 30.31
C ARG A 327 -9.46 -33.57 29.98
N GLU A 328 -9.07 -34.19 28.87
CA GLU A 328 -9.51 -35.53 28.45
C GLU A 328 -8.53 -36.66 28.90
N GLN A 329 -7.45 -36.33 29.63
CA GLN A 329 -6.43 -37.31 30.04
C GLN A 329 -6.94 -38.27 31.13
N SER A 330 -7.33 -39.48 30.71
CA SER A 330 -7.38 -40.67 31.57
C SER A 330 -6.41 -41.74 31.06
N GLY A 331 -5.12 -41.60 31.37
CA GLY A 331 -4.12 -42.67 31.22
C GLY A 331 -3.68 -43.06 29.79
N LYS A 332 -4.06 -42.30 28.75
CA LYS A 332 -3.69 -42.54 27.33
C LYS A 332 -2.33 -41.91 26.96
N SER A 333 -1.64 -42.46 25.98
CA SER A 333 -0.41 -41.88 25.44
C SER A 333 -0.67 -40.62 24.61
N VAL A 334 0.37 -39.81 24.38
CA VAL A 334 0.28 -38.55 23.62
C VAL A 334 -0.15 -38.80 22.15
N GLU A 335 0.33 -39.90 21.56
CA GLU A 335 0.02 -40.30 20.18
C GLU A 335 -1.41 -40.86 20.07
N GLU A 336 -1.87 -41.61 21.07
CA GLU A 336 -3.25 -42.11 21.13
C GLU A 336 -4.26 -40.96 21.22
N LEU A 337 -3.97 -39.96 22.06
CA LEU A 337 -4.82 -38.77 22.23
C LEU A 337 -4.87 -37.91 20.95
N ALA A 338 -3.73 -37.81 20.25
CA ALA A 338 -3.67 -37.13 18.95
C ALA A 338 -4.44 -37.90 17.87
N PHE A 339 -4.31 -39.22 17.80
CA PHE A 339 -5.02 -40.05 16.82
C PHE A 339 -6.54 -40.03 17.04
N GLU A 340 -6.99 -40.05 18.29
CA GLU A 340 -8.42 -39.89 18.63
C GLU A 340 -8.95 -38.53 18.15
N THR A 341 -8.18 -37.46 18.34
CA THR A 341 -8.53 -36.11 17.85
C THR A 341 -8.55 -36.03 16.33
N VAL A 342 -7.59 -36.66 15.65
CA VAL A 342 -7.58 -36.78 14.18
C VAL A 342 -8.79 -37.57 13.68
N THR A 343 -9.23 -38.58 14.43
CA THR A 343 -10.44 -39.36 14.10
C THR A 343 -11.71 -38.54 14.32
N LYS A 344 -11.79 -37.74 15.40
CA LYS A 344 -12.88 -36.77 15.64
C LYS A 344 -12.96 -35.74 14.49
N TRP A 345 -11.81 -35.21 14.06
CA TRP A 345 -11.70 -34.33 12.90
C TRP A 345 -12.21 -34.98 11.61
N ALA A 346 -11.71 -36.18 11.28
CA ALA A 346 -12.09 -36.87 10.05
C ALA A 346 -13.58 -37.22 10.02
N THR A 347 -14.18 -37.57 11.16
CA THR A 347 -15.63 -37.79 11.28
C THR A 347 -16.41 -36.48 11.13
N LYS A 348 -15.95 -35.37 11.73
CA LYS A 348 -16.57 -34.05 11.60
C LYS A 348 -16.57 -33.54 10.16
N GLU A 349 -15.49 -33.79 9.43
CA GLU A 349 -15.35 -33.42 8.02
C GLU A 349 -16.05 -34.41 7.06
N GLU A 350 -16.87 -35.33 7.60
CA GLU A 350 -17.58 -36.36 6.83
C GLU A 350 -16.66 -37.23 5.95
N LEU A 351 -15.38 -37.35 6.33
CA LEU A 351 -14.39 -38.13 5.60
C LEU A 351 -14.50 -39.63 5.93
N MET A 352 -15.03 -39.98 7.11
CA MET A 352 -15.15 -41.35 7.60
C MET A 352 -16.45 -42.04 7.12
N LYS A 353 -16.40 -43.36 6.91
CA LYS A 353 -17.58 -44.17 6.55
C LYS A 353 -17.81 -45.35 7.47
N ASP A 354 -19.07 -45.58 7.81
CA ASP A 354 -19.56 -46.88 8.24
C ASP A 354 -19.72 -47.81 7.03
N THR A 355 -19.18 -49.01 7.16
CA THR A 355 -19.02 -49.99 6.09
C THR A 355 -20.34 -50.37 5.41
N THR A 356 -20.38 -50.27 4.07
CA THR A 356 -20.99 -51.19 3.06
C THR A 356 -21.60 -50.52 1.82
N VAL A 357 -21.67 -49.18 1.72
CA VAL A 357 -22.19 -48.51 0.50
C VAL A 357 -21.13 -47.62 -0.16
N GLY A 358 -20.83 -47.94 -1.43
CA GLY A 358 -19.78 -47.32 -2.24
C GLY A 358 -19.96 -45.81 -2.41
N GLY A 359 -18.90 -45.06 -2.14
CA GLY A 359 -18.81 -43.60 -2.31
C GLY A 359 -17.54 -43.04 -1.65
N PRO A 360 -17.26 -41.73 -1.79
CA PRO A 360 -16.01 -41.07 -1.38
C PRO A 360 -15.79 -41.10 0.14
N GLY A 361 -14.78 -41.82 0.65
CA GLY A 361 -14.44 -41.76 2.09
C GLY A 361 -13.19 -42.56 2.48
N ILE A 362 -12.50 -42.12 3.53
CA ILE A 362 -11.34 -42.81 4.13
C ILE A 362 -11.79 -43.75 5.25
N CYS A 363 -11.34 -45.01 5.22
CA CYS A 363 -11.65 -45.95 6.30
C CYS A 363 -10.63 -45.80 7.44
N ASN A 364 -11.02 -46.25 8.64
CA ASN A 364 -10.16 -46.19 9.82
C ASN A 364 -8.78 -46.81 9.57
N ARG A 365 -8.72 -47.95 8.87
CA ARG A 365 -7.44 -48.60 8.52
C ARG A 365 -6.52 -47.71 7.67
N CYS A 366 -7.06 -46.96 6.71
CA CYS A 366 -6.25 -46.06 5.87
C CYS A 366 -5.79 -44.84 6.67
N LEU A 367 -6.66 -44.28 7.52
CA LEU A 367 -6.32 -43.15 8.37
C LEU A 367 -5.24 -43.51 9.40
N THR A 368 -5.35 -44.69 10.03
CA THR A 368 -4.30 -45.24 10.91
C THR A 368 -2.98 -45.43 10.17
N THR A 369 -3.03 -45.96 8.94
CA THR A 369 -1.81 -46.18 8.14
C THR A 369 -1.12 -44.86 7.79
N LEU A 370 -1.89 -43.83 7.41
CA LEU A 370 -1.37 -42.47 7.15
C LEU A 370 -0.77 -41.84 8.40
N PHE A 371 -1.45 -41.94 9.55
CA PHE A 371 -0.98 -41.38 10.80
C PHE A 371 0.32 -42.07 11.27
N ASN A 372 0.42 -43.39 11.18
CA ASN A 372 1.63 -44.13 11.53
C ASN A 372 2.79 -43.84 10.56
N SER A 373 2.50 -43.61 9.28
CA SER A 373 3.50 -43.17 8.30
C SER A 373 4.08 -41.79 8.68
N PHE A 374 3.23 -40.86 9.12
CA PHE A 374 3.64 -39.57 9.64
C PHE A 374 4.50 -39.68 10.92
N VAL A 375 4.09 -40.51 11.88
CA VAL A 375 4.83 -40.73 13.14
C VAL A 375 6.18 -41.41 12.90
N SER A 376 6.26 -42.38 11.97
CA SER A 376 7.52 -43.07 11.65
C SER A 376 8.52 -42.19 10.88
N GLN A 377 8.06 -41.32 9.99
CA GLN A 377 8.94 -40.35 9.31
C GLN A 377 9.56 -39.34 10.29
N SER A 378 8.81 -38.94 11.33
CA SER A 378 9.27 -37.99 12.33
C SER A 378 10.20 -38.55 13.41
N SER A 379 10.35 -39.88 13.51
CA SER A 379 11.19 -40.56 14.51
C SER A 379 12.52 -41.11 13.97
N SER A 380 12.85 -40.87 12.69
CA SER A 380 13.98 -41.50 11.98
C SER A 380 15.32 -40.74 11.95
N SER A 381 15.49 -39.65 12.71
CA SER A 381 16.76 -38.90 12.76
C SER A 381 17.73 -39.36 13.88
N GLY A 382 18.52 -40.40 13.59
CA GLY A 382 19.75 -40.80 14.32
C GLY A 382 21.01 -40.73 13.42
N PRO A 383 22.24 -40.74 13.97
CA PRO A 383 23.45 -40.23 13.30
C PRO A 383 24.04 -41.16 12.22
N ALA A 384 24.70 -40.54 11.24
CA ALA A 384 25.12 -41.06 9.94
C ALA A 384 26.21 -42.14 9.95
N ASP A 385 26.14 -43.06 8.98
CA ASP A 385 27.29 -43.73 8.34
C ASP A 385 26.83 -44.53 7.10
N ARG A 386 27.23 -44.09 5.89
CA ARG A 386 27.47 -44.96 4.72
C ARG A 386 28.11 -44.17 3.57
N GLU A 387 29.22 -44.72 3.08
CA GLU A 387 30.14 -44.19 2.05
C GLU A 387 29.64 -44.32 0.60
N LEU A 388 30.11 -43.37 -0.25
CA LEU A 388 30.42 -43.42 -1.71
C LEU A 388 29.22 -43.59 -2.71
N PRO A 389 29.31 -43.26 -4.03
CA PRO A 389 30.38 -42.67 -4.85
C PRO A 389 29.91 -41.56 -5.86
N ASN A 390 30.86 -41.03 -6.65
CA ASN A 390 30.62 -40.26 -7.89
C ASN A 390 29.61 -40.94 -8.84
N LYS A 391 28.52 -40.24 -9.20
CA LYS A 391 27.92 -40.24 -10.55
C LYS A 391 26.94 -39.09 -10.75
N THR A 392 27.01 -38.55 -11.96
CA THR A 392 26.13 -37.60 -12.63
C THR A 392 24.66 -38.04 -12.62
N ASP A 393 23.82 -37.25 -11.94
CA ASP A 393 22.40 -36.98 -12.20
C ASP A 393 21.91 -36.15 -11.00
N VAL A 394 21.26 -35.01 -11.22
CA VAL A 394 20.68 -34.22 -10.13
C VAL A 394 19.43 -34.95 -9.62
N GLN A 395 19.65 -35.93 -8.75
CA GLN A 395 18.61 -36.55 -7.97
C GLN A 395 18.12 -35.56 -6.93
N HIS A 396 16.83 -35.25 -7.00
CA HIS A 396 16.10 -34.68 -5.88
C HIS A 396 16.16 -35.61 -4.66
N THR A 397 16.24 -34.98 -3.49
CA THR A 397 15.97 -35.49 -2.13
C THR A 397 17.10 -36.21 -1.39
N SER A 398 17.50 -35.64 -0.25
CA SER A 398 17.27 -36.29 1.04
C SER A 398 17.47 -35.31 2.20
N CYS A 399 16.41 -35.14 3.00
CA CYS A 399 16.42 -34.66 4.38
C CYS A 399 16.63 -33.15 4.63
N ASP A 400 15.81 -32.30 4.02
CA ASP A 400 15.46 -31.03 4.67
C ASP A 400 14.45 -31.31 5.79
N GLU A 401 14.73 -30.79 6.98
CA GLU A 401 13.93 -30.90 8.20
C GLU A 401 12.55 -30.23 8.03
N PHE A 402 11.59 -30.95 7.44
CA PHE A 402 10.22 -30.47 7.15
C PHE A 402 9.39 -30.05 8.39
N PHE A 403 9.91 -30.26 9.61
CA PHE A 403 9.16 -30.14 10.86
C PHE A 403 9.90 -29.29 11.90
N GLY A 404 9.90 -27.97 11.73
CA GLY A 404 10.40 -27.00 12.73
C GLY A 404 9.57 -26.88 14.01
N GLY A 405 8.93 -27.96 14.47
CA GLY A 405 8.22 -28.03 15.76
C GLY A 405 8.35 -29.42 16.35
N GLN A 406 8.79 -29.53 17.61
CA GLN A 406 8.81 -30.83 18.30
C GLN A 406 7.38 -31.37 18.41
N LEU A 407 7.14 -32.56 17.85
CA LEU A 407 5.86 -33.27 17.92
C LEU A 407 5.57 -33.85 19.32
N ALA A 408 6.27 -33.42 20.37
CA ALA A 408 6.25 -34.02 21.70
C ALA A 408 4.93 -33.84 22.50
N THR A 409 3.89 -33.23 21.93
CA THR A 409 2.60 -33.02 22.58
C THR A 409 1.44 -33.41 21.66
N ALA A 410 0.28 -33.73 22.24
CA ALA A 410 -0.86 -34.24 21.47
C ALA A 410 -1.36 -33.19 20.46
N GLY A 411 -1.42 -31.91 20.85
CA GLY A 411 -1.71 -30.81 19.93
C GLY A 411 -0.64 -30.62 18.84
N GLY A 412 0.62 -30.95 19.14
CA GLY A 412 1.73 -30.93 18.17
C GLY A 412 1.55 -31.99 17.09
N TYR A 413 1.22 -33.22 17.48
CA TYR A 413 0.90 -34.31 16.54
C TYR A 413 -0.35 -34.01 15.70
N VAL A 414 -1.41 -33.43 16.27
CA VAL A 414 -2.63 -33.07 15.51
C VAL A 414 -2.32 -32.01 14.45
N VAL A 415 -1.65 -30.92 14.82
CA VAL A 415 -1.29 -29.85 13.88
C VAL A 415 -0.28 -30.33 12.85
N GLY A 416 0.71 -31.14 13.27
CA GLY A 416 1.70 -31.75 12.39
C GLY A 416 1.07 -32.70 11.37
N PHE A 417 0.11 -33.52 11.78
CA PHE A 417 -0.61 -34.42 10.90
C PHE A 417 -1.44 -33.66 9.85
N LEU A 418 -2.17 -32.60 10.22
CA LEU A 418 -2.92 -31.77 9.25
C LEU A 418 -2.01 -31.11 8.22
N ARG A 419 -0.82 -30.67 8.63
CA ARG A 419 0.22 -30.14 7.72
C ARG A 419 0.83 -31.21 6.83
N TYR A 420 1.08 -32.41 7.37
CA TYR A 420 1.56 -33.55 6.61
C TYR A 420 0.58 -33.89 5.49
N VAL A 421 -0.70 -34.11 5.83
CA VAL A 421 -1.78 -34.45 4.88
C VAL A 421 -2.03 -33.36 3.84
N SER A 422 -1.73 -32.09 4.14
CA SER A 422 -1.85 -30.97 3.19
C SER A 422 -0.62 -30.75 2.30
N SER A 423 0.45 -31.54 2.47
CA SER A 423 1.68 -31.43 1.67
C SER A 423 1.63 -32.23 0.35
N THR A 424 2.46 -31.86 -0.62
CA THR A 424 2.53 -32.49 -1.95
C THR A 424 3.19 -33.87 -1.97
N LEU A 425 3.68 -34.37 -0.82
CA LEU A 425 4.51 -35.58 -0.71
C LEU A 425 3.81 -36.76 -0.03
N VAL A 426 2.49 -36.71 0.19
CA VAL A 426 1.77 -37.78 0.88
C VAL A 426 1.39 -38.92 -0.04
N GLU A 427 1.95 -40.09 0.22
CA GLU A 427 1.52 -41.34 -0.41
C GLU A 427 0.32 -41.94 0.34
N PHE A 428 -0.84 -41.99 -0.31
CA PHE A 428 -2.04 -42.60 0.26
C PHE A 428 -1.97 -44.14 0.14
N PRO A 429 -2.27 -44.89 1.21
CA PRO A 429 -2.11 -46.34 1.20
C PRO A 429 -3.09 -47.04 0.25
N PRO A 430 -2.66 -48.07 -0.50
CA PRO A 430 -3.55 -48.84 -1.35
C PRO A 430 -4.56 -49.61 -0.50
N CYS A 431 -5.85 -49.44 -0.78
CA CYS A 431 -6.92 -50.08 -0.03
C CYS A 431 -8.05 -50.56 -0.95
N GLY A 432 -8.37 -51.86 -0.86
CA GLY A 432 -9.43 -52.49 -1.66
C GLY A 432 -10.84 -51.99 -1.34
N LEU A 433 -11.03 -51.37 -0.16
CA LEU A 433 -12.30 -50.78 0.30
C LEU A 433 -12.40 -49.28 -0.04
N CYS A 434 -11.34 -48.50 0.15
CA CYS A 434 -11.37 -47.04 -0.07
C CYS A 434 -11.16 -46.63 -1.53
N ARG A 435 -10.37 -47.40 -2.30
CA ARG A 435 -10.01 -47.11 -3.71
C ARG A 435 -9.86 -45.60 -4.00
N LEU A 436 -9.04 -44.92 -3.19
CA LEU A 436 -8.89 -43.48 -3.21
C LEU A 436 -8.41 -43.02 -4.59
N SER A 437 -9.28 -42.35 -5.35
CA SER A 437 -8.88 -41.71 -6.61
C SER A 437 -8.18 -40.37 -6.33
N ALA A 438 -7.52 -39.79 -7.34
CA ALA A 438 -6.89 -38.47 -7.23
C ALA A 438 -7.84 -37.37 -6.73
N SER A 439 -9.14 -37.46 -7.06
CA SER A 439 -10.18 -36.55 -6.55
C SER A 439 -10.44 -36.74 -5.06
N HIS A 440 -10.40 -37.98 -4.56
CA HIS A 440 -10.60 -38.28 -3.15
C HIS A 440 -9.42 -37.87 -2.28
N THR A 441 -8.20 -38.13 -2.74
CA THR A 441 -6.98 -37.67 -2.06
C THR A 441 -6.94 -36.15 -2.03
N HIS A 442 -7.39 -35.48 -3.10
CA HIS A 442 -7.58 -34.03 -3.12
C HIS A 442 -8.60 -33.55 -2.08
N SER A 443 -9.76 -34.20 -1.95
CA SER A 443 -10.75 -33.83 -0.91
C SER A 443 -10.20 -33.95 0.51
N VAL A 444 -9.46 -35.02 0.84
CA VAL A 444 -8.83 -35.20 2.16
C VAL A 444 -7.74 -34.14 2.40
N THR A 445 -6.96 -33.82 1.38
CA THR A 445 -5.91 -32.77 1.40
C THR A 445 -6.54 -31.39 1.65
N MET A 446 -7.62 -31.06 0.94
CA MET A 446 -8.32 -29.79 1.06
C MET A 446 -9.04 -29.65 2.41
N ALA A 447 -9.61 -30.73 2.95
CA ALA A 447 -10.17 -30.74 4.30
C ALA A 447 -9.08 -30.46 5.35
N ALA A 448 -7.91 -31.13 5.25
CA ALA A 448 -6.80 -30.91 6.17
C ALA A 448 -6.26 -29.47 6.11
N LEU A 449 -6.13 -28.92 4.89
CA LEU A 449 -5.69 -27.54 4.66
C LEU A 449 -6.71 -26.53 5.23
N ARG A 450 -8.00 -26.74 4.99
CA ARG A 450 -9.07 -25.88 5.52
C ARG A 450 -9.06 -25.87 7.04
N THR A 451 -9.02 -27.04 7.67
CA THR A 451 -9.01 -27.16 9.14
C THR A 451 -7.74 -26.55 9.74
N TYR A 452 -6.56 -26.76 9.13
CA TYR A 452 -5.32 -26.15 9.59
C TYR A 452 -5.38 -24.61 9.55
N ASN A 453 -5.88 -24.04 8.45
CA ASN A 453 -6.03 -22.59 8.32
C ASN A 453 -7.04 -22.04 9.33
N MET A 454 -8.18 -22.69 9.51
CA MET A 454 -9.18 -22.27 10.50
C MET A 454 -8.62 -22.33 11.92
N LEU A 455 -7.93 -23.41 12.29
CA LEU A 455 -7.23 -23.50 13.59
C LEU A 455 -6.17 -22.40 13.76
N ALA A 456 -5.43 -22.05 12.71
CA ALA A 456 -4.42 -20.99 12.79
C ALA A 456 -5.04 -19.59 12.96
N LEU A 457 -6.22 -19.36 12.38
CA LEU A 457 -6.95 -18.09 12.40
C LEU A 457 -7.80 -17.90 13.66
N SER A 458 -8.70 -18.84 13.97
CA SER A 458 -9.64 -18.75 15.10
C SER A 458 -9.06 -19.29 16.41
N ARG A 459 -8.02 -20.12 16.32
CA ARG A 459 -7.48 -20.88 17.46
C ARG A 459 -8.52 -21.76 18.15
N ASP A 460 -9.63 -22.08 17.50
CA ASP A 460 -10.73 -22.79 18.13
C ASP A 460 -10.64 -24.31 17.95
N PRO A 461 -10.56 -25.07 19.05
CA PRO A 461 -10.38 -26.53 19.01
C PRO A 461 -11.61 -27.26 18.44
N CYS A 462 -12.75 -26.57 18.33
CA CYS A 462 -13.96 -27.12 17.73
C CYS A 462 -13.74 -27.57 16.28
N HIS A 463 -12.82 -26.93 15.53
CA HIS A 463 -12.51 -27.28 14.14
C HIS A 463 -11.96 -28.71 13.98
N VAL A 464 -11.40 -29.31 15.04
CA VAL A 464 -10.98 -30.72 15.06
C VAL A 464 -11.95 -31.64 15.81
N GLY A 465 -13.17 -31.17 16.09
CA GLY A 465 -14.22 -31.97 16.72
C GLY A 465 -14.07 -32.12 18.24
N LEU A 466 -13.30 -31.25 18.89
CA LEU A 466 -13.19 -31.19 20.36
C LEU A 466 -14.28 -30.28 20.96
N PRO A 467 -14.71 -30.52 22.20
CA PRO A 467 -15.64 -29.63 22.90
C PRO A 467 -15.01 -28.25 23.09
N CYS A 468 -15.80 -27.22 22.83
CA CYS A 468 -15.47 -25.82 23.01
C CYS A 468 -16.58 -25.17 23.84
N ASP A 469 -16.21 -24.25 24.72
CA ASP A 469 -17.18 -23.37 25.35
C ASP A 469 -17.57 -22.33 24.30
N THR A 470 -18.83 -22.37 23.85
CA THR A 470 -19.34 -21.50 22.78
C THR A 470 -19.26 -20.02 23.14
N ASP A 471 -19.23 -19.71 24.44
CA ASP A 471 -19.11 -18.33 24.96
C ASP A 471 -17.65 -17.87 25.06
N LEU A 472 -16.68 -18.80 24.93
CA LEU A 472 -15.22 -18.58 24.94
C LEU A 472 -14.55 -18.91 23.61
N HIS A 473 -15.30 -19.16 22.54
CA HIS A 473 -14.76 -18.88 21.23
C HIS A 473 -14.18 -17.46 21.32
N GLU A 474 -12.87 -17.30 21.10
CA GLU A 474 -12.42 -15.99 20.65
C GLU A 474 -13.36 -15.76 19.47
N PRO A 475 -14.27 -14.77 19.50
CA PRO A 475 -15.03 -14.50 18.31
C PRO A 475 -13.95 -14.45 17.24
N MET A 476 -14.06 -15.30 16.19
CA MET A 476 -13.40 -15.02 14.92
C MET A 476 -13.56 -13.54 14.84
N GLN A 477 -12.46 -12.77 15.03
CA GLN A 477 -12.55 -11.35 15.31
C GLN A 477 -13.66 -10.88 14.40
N ASP A 478 -14.81 -10.46 14.95
CA ASP A 478 -16.02 -10.31 14.14
C ASP A 478 -15.70 -9.14 13.22
N VAL A 479 -14.94 -9.41 12.16
CA VAL A 479 -15.27 -9.05 10.83
C VAL A 479 -16.61 -9.75 10.68
N TYR A 480 -17.63 -9.06 11.18
CA TYR A 480 -18.81 -8.92 10.38
C TYR A 480 -18.28 -8.62 8.97
N GLU A 481 -18.14 -9.66 8.15
CA GLU A 481 -18.58 -9.59 6.76
C GLU A 481 -20.10 -9.41 6.82
N GLY A 482 -20.56 -8.37 7.54
CA GLY A 482 -21.82 -7.76 7.28
C GLY A 482 -21.68 -7.38 5.83
N ASN A 483 -22.44 -8.07 4.98
CA ASN A 483 -22.66 -7.83 3.57
C ASN A 483 -21.94 -6.53 3.17
N PRO A 484 -20.65 -6.60 2.73
CA PRO A 484 -19.71 -5.48 2.85
C PRO A 484 -20.48 -4.26 2.41
N ILE A 485 -20.69 -3.29 3.31
CA ILE A 485 -21.45 -2.11 2.96
C ILE A 485 -20.78 -1.64 1.68
N ARG A 486 -21.50 -1.69 0.55
CA ARG A 486 -20.90 -1.38 -0.73
C ARG A 486 -20.73 0.13 -0.76
N LEU A 487 -19.61 0.57 -0.19
CA LEU A 487 -19.24 1.96 -0.11
C LEU A 487 -18.82 2.38 -1.51
N LYS A 488 -19.58 3.31 -2.09
CA LYS A 488 -19.22 3.95 -3.35
C LYS A 488 -18.46 5.22 -3.01
N VAL A 489 -17.13 5.14 -3.00
CA VAL A 489 -16.26 6.31 -2.96
C VAL A 489 -16.02 6.78 -4.38
N LEU A 490 -16.29 8.05 -4.65
CA LEU A 490 -16.04 8.66 -5.95
C LEU A 490 -14.93 9.72 -5.79
N VAL A 491 -13.80 9.49 -6.46
CA VAL A 491 -12.74 10.50 -6.59
C VAL A 491 -12.98 11.28 -7.86
N ILE A 492 -13.41 12.54 -7.73
CA ILE A 492 -13.72 13.39 -8.88
C ILE A 492 -12.53 14.30 -9.15
N GLY A 493 -11.89 14.12 -10.31
CA GLY A 493 -10.93 15.09 -10.83
C GLY A 493 -11.65 16.38 -11.19
N THR A 494 -11.30 17.49 -10.54
CA THR A 494 -11.99 18.78 -10.69
C THR A 494 -11.06 19.82 -11.32
N PRO A 495 -10.83 19.75 -12.65
CA PRO A 495 -9.86 20.62 -13.32
C PRO A 495 -10.30 22.08 -13.29
N GLY A 496 -9.33 22.99 -13.31
CA GLY A 496 -9.59 24.41 -13.58
C GLY A 496 -10.15 25.22 -12.42
N GLU A 497 -9.97 24.77 -11.17
CA GLU A 497 -10.38 25.49 -9.97
C GLU A 497 -9.81 26.92 -9.90
N GLU A 498 -8.59 27.15 -10.40
CA GLU A 498 -7.93 28.47 -10.34
C GLU A 498 -8.52 29.50 -11.33
N ASN A 499 -9.16 29.07 -12.42
CA ASN A 499 -9.47 29.97 -13.55
C ASN A 499 -10.89 29.85 -14.13
N CYS A 500 -11.49 28.66 -14.10
CA CYS A 500 -12.76 28.41 -14.79
C CYS A 500 -13.84 27.74 -13.93
N GLY A 501 -13.55 27.31 -12.70
CA GLY A 501 -14.56 26.79 -11.78
C GLY A 501 -15.15 25.45 -12.23
N GLY A 502 -14.29 24.49 -12.58
CA GLY A 502 -14.71 23.22 -13.18
C GLY A 502 -15.68 22.41 -12.31
N LYS A 503 -15.72 22.59 -10.98
CA LYS A 503 -16.69 21.91 -10.11
C LYS A 503 -18.13 22.30 -10.43
N GLU A 504 -18.38 23.57 -10.76
CA GLU A 504 -19.72 24.03 -11.17
C GLU A 504 -20.16 23.35 -12.48
N MET A 505 -19.27 23.25 -13.47
CA MET A 505 -19.56 22.58 -14.73
C MET A 505 -19.88 21.09 -14.51
N LEU A 506 -19.11 20.43 -13.64
CA LEU A 506 -19.32 19.03 -13.26
C LEU A 506 -20.65 18.84 -12.52
N LEU A 507 -20.99 19.74 -11.59
CA LEU A 507 -22.28 19.78 -10.91
C LEU A 507 -23.43 19.87 -11.91
N GLN A 508 -23.40 20.84 -12.83
CA GLN A 508 -24.44 21.05 -13.85
C GLN A 508 -24.63 19.84 -14.78
N LYS A 509 -23.56 19.07 -15.02
CA LYS A 509 -23.61 17.85 -15.84
C LYS A 509 -23.91 16.59 -15.03
N GLY A 510 -24.21 16.71 -13.74
CA GLY A 510 -24.64 15.61 -12.88
C GLY A 510 -23.51 14.71 -12.37
N ALA A 511 -22.25 15.17 -12.35
CA ALA A 511 -21.13 14.38 -11.84
C ALA A 511 -21.23 14.08 -10.34
N PHE A 512 -21.91 14.96 -9.59
CA PHE A 512 -22.20 14.80 -8.16
C PHE A 512 -23.60 14.18 -7.91
N LYS A 513 -24.27 13.70 -8.96
CA LYS A 513 -25.55 13.01 -8.81
C LYS A 513 -25.32 11.72 -8.02
N ASP A 514 -26.17 11.45 -7.04
CA ASP A 514 -26.08 10.30 -6.13
C ASP A 514 -24.82 10.32 -5.22
N VAL A 515 -24.32 11.51 -4.88
CA VAL A 515 -23.28 11.73 -3.86
C VAL A 515 -23.91 12.34 -2.61
N ASP A 516 -23.71 11.71 -1.45
CA ASP A 516 -24.31 12.13 -0.18
C ASP A 516 -23.55 13.24 0.56
N ALA A 517 -22.22 13.24 0.44
CA ALA A 517 -21.33 14.24 1.04
C ALA A 517 -20.02 14.35 0.24
N ALA A 518 -19.38 15.52 0.29
CA ALA A 518 -18.08 15.78 -0.33
C ALA A 518 -17.02 16.13 0.70
N LEU A 519 -15.85 15.52 0.57
CA LEU A 519 -14.70 15.77 1.43
C LEU A 519 -13.55 16.28 0.57
N MET A 520 -12.93 17.39 0.98
CA MET A 520 -11.75 17.97 0.35
C MET A 520 -10.87 18.58 1.45
N ALA A 521 -9.55 18.66 1.23
CA ALA A 521 -8.67 19.40 2.10
C ALA A 521 -7.68 20.21 1.26
N HIS A 522 -7.19 21.33 1.80
CA HIS A 522 -6.28 22.22 1.10
C HIS A 522 -5.04 22.55 1.93
N PRO A 523 -3.81 22.46 1.39
CA PRO A 523 -2.63 22.86 2.14
C PRO A 523 -2.56 24.39 2.33
N ALA A 524 -2.07 24.83 3.49
CA ALA A 524 -1.66 26.20 3.77
C ALA A 524 -0.54 26.24 4.84
N ARG A 525 -0.39 27.36 5.54
CA ARG A 525 0.60 27.54 6.62
C ARG A 525 0.04 27.37 8.02
N GLU A 526 -1.27 27.14 8.12
CA GLU A 526 -2.02 27.08 9.36
C GLU A 526 -3.08 25.98 9.21
N ASP A 527 -3.40 25.33 10.31
CA ASP A 527 -4.45 24.33 10.41
C ASP A 527 -5.77 25.02 10.78
N VAL A 528 -6.75 24.97 9.89
CA VAL A 528 -8.06 25.66 10.02
C VAL A 528 -9.19 24.76 9.54
N LEU A 529 -10.18 24.50 10.37
CA LEU A 529 -11.33 23.63 10.09
C LEU A 529 -12.43 24.35 9.30
N ARG A 530 -12.82 25.54 9.76
CA ARG A 530 -14.01 26.30 9.37
C ARG A 530 -13.61 27.50 8.54
N THR A 531 -12.79 27.27 7.53
CA THR A 531 -12.27 28.34 6.67
C THR A 531 -13.41 29.09 5.98
N SER A 532 -13.47 30.41 6.14
CA SER A 532 -14.44 31.26 5.45
C SER A 532 -13.95 31.61 4.04
N PHE A 533 -14.30 30.77 3.06
CA PHE A 533 -14.07 31.04 1.64
C PHE A 533 -15.17 31.93 1.07
N THR A 534 -14.76 33.07 0.50
CA THR A 534 -15.64 34.12 -0.01
C THR A 534 -16.17 33.80 -1.40
N ALA A 535 -17.35 34.32 -1.73
CA ALA A 535 -17.90 34.25 -3.07
C ALA A 535 -17.10 35.17 -4.03
N MET A 536 -16.94 34.75 -5.29
CA MET A 536 -16.18 35.50 -6.30
C MET A 536 -16.82 35.44 -7.68
N GLN A 537 -16.79 36.56 -8.40
CA GLN A 537 -17.20 36.68 -9.80
C GLN A 537 -16.05 37.27 -10.63
N LEU A 538 -15.66 36.56 -11.68
CA LEU A 538 -14.77 37.09 -12.72
C LEU A 538 -15.60 37.81 -13.79
N LEU A 539 -15.19 39.03 -14.15
CA LEU A 539 -15.77 39.85 -15.20
C LEU A 539 -14.70 40.14 -16.27
N THR A 540 -15.06 39.95 -17.54
CA THR A 540 -14.29 40.44 -18.69
C THR A 540 -15.10 41.52 -19.38
N ILE A 541 -14.53 42.72 -19.47
CA ILE A 541 -15.21 43.91 -19.97
C ILE A 541 -14.54 44.31 -21.28
N ARG A 542 -15.30 44.46 -22.35
CA ARG A 542 -14.82 44.93 -23.64
C ARG A 542 -15.56 46.18 -24.07
N PHE A 543 -14.84 47.28 -24.22
CA PHE A 543 -15.41 48.49 -24.80
C PHE A 543 -15.12 48.53 -26.31
N ARG A 544 -16.13 48.89 -27.10
CA ARG A 544 -15.97 49.13 -28.54
C ARG A 544 -16.38 50.56 -28.89
N GLY A 545 -15.45 51.25 -29.54
CA GLY A 545 -15.58 52.61 -30.01
C GLY A 545 -15.35 52.70 -31.52
N ARG A 546 -14.65 53.75 -31.95
CA ARG A 546 -14.39 54.05 -33.37
C ARG A 546 -13.05 54.77 -33.52
N THR A 547 -12.20 54.25 -34.39
CA THR A 547 -10.90 54.86 -34.70
C THR A 547 -11.04 56.25 -35.33
N ALA A 548 -10.09 57.13 -35.02
CA ALA A 548 -9.90 58.43 -35.67
C ALA A 548 -8.45 58.88 -35.49
N HIS A 549 -7.99 59.83 -36.31
CA HIS A 549 -6.65 60.40 -36.15
C HIS A 549 -6.63 61.36 -34.95
N ALA A 550 -5.88 61.01 -33.91
CA ALA A 550 -5.99 61.66 -32.59
C ALA A 550 -5.71 63.17 -32.62
N ALA A 551 -4.85 63.64 -33.55
CA ALA A 551 -4.53 65.06 -33.68
C ALA A 551 -5.34 65.81 -34.75
N ALA A 552 -5.93 65.10 -35.73
CA ALA A 552 -6.48 65.75 -36.93
C ALA A 552 -8.01 65.78 -36.92
N SER A 553 -8.66 64.71 -36.44
CA SER A 553 -10.11 64.64 -36.35
C SER A 553 -10.59 63.82 -35.13
N PRO A 554 -10.11 64.10 -33.91
CA PRO A 554 -10.48 63.31 -32.72
C PRO A 554 -12.00 63.29 -32.44
N TRP A 555 -12.74 64.33 -32.82
CA TRP A 555 -14.20 64.42 -32.65
C TRP A 555 -14.99 63.41 -33.51
N GLU A 556 -14.35 62.78 -34.50
CA GLU A 556 -14.97 61.70 -35.28
C GLU A 556 -14.79 60.33 -34.58
N GLY A 557 -13.92 60.22 -33.58
CA GLY A 557 -13.65 58.98 -32.85
C GLY A 557 -14.59 58.74 -31.67
N LEU A 558 -14.62 57.49 -31.19
CA LEU A 558 -15.20 57.09 -29.91
C LEU A 558 -14.11 56.31 -29.17
N ASN A 559 -13.60 56.85 -28.06
CA ASN A 559 -12.36 56.40 -27.47
C ASN A 559 -12.59 55.28 -26.43
N ALA A 560 -12.29 54.03 -26.81
CA ALA A 560 -12.43 52.88 -25.93
C ALA A 560 -11.41 52.87 -24.76
N LEU A 561 -10.27 53.56 -24.89
CA LEU A 561 -9.33 53.76 -23.78
C LEU A 561 -9.93 54.71 -22.73
N ASP A 562 -10.60 55.79 -23.16
CA ASP A 562 -11.25 56.73 -22.23
C ASP A 562 -12.40 56.04 -21.48
N ALA A 563 -13.14 55.14 -22.15
CA ALA A 563 -14.16 54.31 -21.50
C ALA A 563 -13.54 53.40 -20.41
N ALA A 564 -12.40 52.76 -20.73
CA ALA A 564 -11.67 51.93 -19.77
C ALA A 564 -11.19 52.75 -18.55
N VAL A 565 -10.54 53.90 -18.78
CA VAL A 565 -10.04 54.78 -17.72
C VAL A 565 -11.18 55.33 -16.86
N THR A 566 -12.26 55.80 -17.48
CA THR A 566 -13.44 56.30 -16.78
C THR A 566 -14.06 55.21 -15.91
N SER A 567 -14.17 53.98 -16.42
CA SER A 567 -14.69 52.86 -15.65
C SER A 567 -13.80 52.50 -14.44
N TYR A 568 -12.48 52.61 -14.57
CA TYR A 568 -11.54 52.40 -13.48
C TYR A 568 -11.76 53.45 -12.37
N MET A 569 -11.98 54.71 -12.75
CA MET A 569 -12.30 55.79 -11.82
C MET A 569 -13.66 55.59 -11.15
N ASN A 570 -14.68 55.16 -11.89
CA ASN A 570 -16.00 54.84 -11.34
C ASN A 570 -15.90 53.74 -10.27
N VAL A 571 -15.13 52.67 -10.54
CA VAL A 571 -14.87 51.63 -9.53
C VAL A 571 -14.07 52.17 -8.35
N SER A 572 -13.12 53.09 -8.58
CA SER A 572 -12.35 53.72 -7.51
C SER A 572 -13.24 54.50 -6.54
N VAL A 573 -14.18 55.30 -7.03
CA VAL A 573 -15.10 56.06 -6.16
C VAL A 573 -16.14 55.15 -5.50
N LEU A 574 -16.57 54.07 -6.15
CA LEU A 574 -17.48 53.07 -5.57
C LEU A 574 -16.93 52.47 -4.26
N ARG A 575 -15.60 52.37 -4.11
CA ARG A 575 -14.95 51.76 -2.95
C ARG A 575 -15.31 52.40 -1.62
N GLN A 576 -15.61 53.71 -1.60
CA GLN A 576 -16.02 54.39 -0.37
C GLN A 576 -17.37 53.86 0.16
N GLN A 577 -18.24 53.35 -0.71
CA GLN A 577 -19.57 52.85 -0.38
C GLN A 577 -19.63 51.30 -0.45
N MET A 578 -18.48 50.63 -0.40
CA MET A 578 -18.37 49.18 -0.25
C MET A 578 -18.29 48.80 1.23
N LYS A 579 -18.82 47.62 1.60
CA LYS A 579 -18.56 47.07 2.93
C LYS A 579 -17.06 46.78 3.12
N PRO A 580 -16.52 46.83 4.36
CA PRO A 580 -15.10 46.57 4.62
C PRO A 580 -14.59 45.23 4.08
N GLU A 581 -15.44 44.20 4.06
CA GLU A 581 -15.12 42.85 3.59
C GLU A 581 -15.12 42.71 2.07
N TRP A 582 -15.79 43.61 1.35
CA TRP A 582 -15.91 43.54 -0.09
C TRP A 582 -14.59 43.87 -0.78
N LYS A 583 -14.31 43.20 -1.90
CA LYS A 583 -13.09 43.42 -2.68
C LYS A 583 -13.44 43.48 -4.16
N VAL A 584 -12.83 44.45 -4.85
CA VAL A 584 -12.88 44.59 -6.31
C VAL A 584 -11.46 44.87 -6.74
N HIS A 585 -10.95 44.17 -7.73
CA HIS A 585 -9.62 44.42 -8.28
C HIS A 585 -9.58 43.97 -9.74
N GLY A 586 -8.85 44.71 -10.57
CA GLY A 586 -8.81 44.44 -12.00
C GLY A 586 -7.62 45.04 -12.69
N VAL A 587 -7.45 44.65 -13.94
CA VAL A 587 -6.34 45.01 -14.84
C VAL A 587 -6.88 45.34 -16.23
N MET A 588 -6.14 46.17 -16.96
CA MET A 588 -6.36 46.41 -18.39
C MET A 588 -5.48 45.42 -19.18
N LEU A 589 -6.10 44.58 -20.00
CA LEU A 589 -5.42 43.61 -20.85
C LEU A 589 -5.09 44.20 -22.22
N ASN A 590 -5.94 45.10 -22.71
CA ASN A 590 -5.75 45.87 -23.93
C ASN A 590 -6.32 47.28 -23.74
N ALA A 591 -5.58 48.31 -24.13
CA ALA A 591 -5.97 49.70 -23.94
C ALA A 591 -5.48 50.60 -25.09
N GLY A 592 -5.37 50.04 -26.31
CA GLY A 592 -4.85 50.74 -27.49
C GLY A 592 -3.36 50.51 -27.72
N LYS A 593 -2.92 50.72 -28.98
CA LYS A 593 -1.57 50.38 -29.46
C LYS A 593 -0.69 51.58 -29.82
N TYR A 594 -1.28 52.62 -30.39
CA TYR A 594 -0.54 53.77 -30.93
C TYR A 594 -1.10 55.08 -30.36
N PRO A 595 -0.25 56.03 -29.95
CA PRO A 595 -0.70 57.27 -29.32
C PRO A 595 -1.41 58.25 -30.28
N ASN A 596 -1.16 58.13 -31.58
CA ASN A 596 -1.75 59.00 -32.61
C ASN A 596 -3.06 58.44 -33.21
N VAL A 597 -3.57 57.33 -32.70
CA VAL A 597 -4.81 56.68 -33.15
C VAL A 597 -5.75 56.54 -31.96
N ILE A 598 -6.97 57.05 -32.08
CA ILE A 598 -8.02 56.83 -31.06
C ILE A 598 -8.32 55.32 -30.97
N PRO A 599 -8.15 54.67 -29.81
CA PRO A 599 -8.43 53.24 -29.66
C PRO A 599 -9.90 52.90 -29.88
N GLU A 600 -10.19 51.98 -30.80
CA GLU A 600 -11.55 51.45 -31.01
C GLU A 600 -11.90 50.26 -30.10
N GLU A 601 -10.93 49.67 -29.41
CA GLU A 601 -11.15 48.56 -28.50
C GLU A 601 -10.29 48.69 -27.23
N SER A 602 -10.89 48.31 -26.10
CA SER A 602 -10.17 48.03 -24.85
C SER A 602 -10.77 46.81 -24.14
N GLU A 603 -9.93 46.04 -23.46
CA GLU A 603 -10.33 44.87 -22.67
C GLU A 603 -9.80 44.98 -21.25
N LEU A 604 -10.69 44.81 -20.26
CA LEU A 604 -10.36 44.78 -18.84
C LEU A 604 -10.80 43.45 -18.22
N ARG A 605 -10.11 43.03 -17.16
CA ARG A 605 -10.48 41.86 -16.37
C ARG A 605 -10.55 42.23 -14.90
N TYR A 606 -11.70 41.95 -14.28
CA TYR A 606 -11.97 42.26 -12.88
C TYR A 606 -12.39 41.00 -12.12
N GLN A 607 -11.92 40.87 -10.87
CA GLN A 607 -12.47 39.96 -9.88
C GLN A 607 -13.20 40.77 -8.82
N VAL A 608 -14.40 40.32 -8.49
CA VAL A 608 -15.28 40.90 -7.47
C VAL A 608 -15.49 39.83 -6.39
N ARG A 609 -15.33 40.17 -5.11
CA ARG A 609 -15.48 39.24 -3.98
C ARG A 609 -16.32 39.83 -2.87
N ALA A 610 -17.14 38.99 -2.25
CA ALA A 610 -17.92 39.30 -1.06
C ALA A 610 -18.09 38.06 -0.16
N PRO A 611 -18.38 38.23 1.15
CA PRO A 611 -18.52 37.10 2.07
C PRO A 611 -19.61 36.10 1.68
N SER A 612 -20.73 36.56 1.15
CA SER A 612 -21.86 35.73 0.70
C SER A 612 -22.17 35.94 -0.78
N THR A 613 -22.94 35.02 -1.35
CA THR A 613 -23.35 35.06 -2.76
C THR A 613 -24.29 36.22 -3.03
N ASP A 614 -25.19 36.56 -2.10
CA ASP A 614 -26.15 37.66 -2.28
C ASP A 614 -25.47 39.02 -2.21
N GLU A 615 -24.52 39.17 -1.28
CA GLU A 615 -23.68 40.36 -1.23
C GLU A 615 -22.81 40.50 -2.48
N LEU A 616 -22.32 39.38 -3.03
CA LEU A 616 -21.57 39.38 -4.28
C LEU A 616 -22.46 39.84 -5.44
N ASN A 617 -23.69 39.33 -5.55
CA ASN A 617 -24.64 39.73 -6.60
C ASN A 617 -24.93 41.23 -6.55
N LEU A 618 -25.18 41.76 -5.35
CA LEU A 618 -25.36 43.20 -5.14
C LEU A 618 -24.13 43.99 -5.58
N LEU A 619 -22.94 43.61 -5.14
CA LEU A 619 -21.70 44.29 -5.52
C LEU A 619 -21.42 44.22 -7.02
N VAL A 620 -21.60 43.06 -7.65
CA VAL A 620 -21.43 42.87 -9.09
C VAL A 620 -22.35 43.82 -9.86
N SER A 621 -23.63 43.95 -9.48
CA SER A 621 -24.54 44.89 -10.14
C SER A 621 -24.06 46.35 -10.10
N ARG A 622 -23.48 46.77 -8.96
CA ARG A 622 -22.92 48.13 -8.78
C ARG A 622 -21.64 48.33 -9.59
N VAL A 623 -20.79 47.31 -9.66
CA VAL A 623 -19.57 47.32 -10.47
C VAL A 623 -19.91 47.34 -11.97
N GLU A 624 -20.91 46.60 -12.42
CA GLU A 624 -21.39 46.66 -13.80
C GLU A 624 -21.94 48.04 -14.17
N ALA A 625 -22.67 48.68 -13.26
CA ALA A 625 -23.15 50.06 -13.47
C ALA A 625 -21.98 51.03 -13.70
N CYS A 626 -20.83 50.82 -13.05
CA CYS A 626 -19.62 51.62 -13.29
C CYS A 626 -19.10 51.47 -14.73
N PHE A 627 -19.12 50.26 -15.28
CA PHE A 627 -18.73 50.00 -16.67
C PHE A 627 -19.74 50.56 -17.67
N ARG A 628 -21.04 50.35 -17.45
CA ARG A 628 -22.10 50.89 -18.31
C ARG A 628 -22.12 52.41 -18.32
N GLY A 629 -21.92 53.05 -17.16
CA GLY A 629 -21.85 54.51 -17.07
C GLY A 629 -20.66 55.10 -17.83
N ALA A 630 -19.52 54.39 -17.85
CA ALA A 630 -18.35 54.82 -18.64
C ALA A 630 -18.57 54.66 -20.16
N ALA A 631 -19.26 53.60 -20.57
CA ALA A 631 -19.66 53.41 -21.97
C ALA A 631 -20.56 54.55 -22.44
N GLU A 632 -21.61 54.84 -21.67
CA GLU A 632 -22.57 55.92 -21.94
C GLU A 632 -21.87 57.29 -22.05
N ALA A 633 -21.02 57.62 -21.07
CA ALA A 633 -20.30 58.90 -21.03
C ALA A 633 -19.38 59.14 -22.23
N THR A 634 -18.88 58.07 -22.85
CA THR A 634 -17.92 58.12 -23.97
C THR A 634 -18.56 57.81 -25.32
N GLY A 635 -19.86 57.49 -25.35
CA GLY A 635 -20.56 57.02 -26.55
C GLY A 635 -20.09 55.64 -27.05
N CYS A 636 -19.27 54.92 -26.28
CA CYS A 636 -18.83 53.57 -26.61
C CYS A 636 -19.91 52.55 -26.27
N SER A 637 -19.82 51.37 -26.89
CA SER A 637 -20.57 50.19 -26.44
C SER A 637 -19.73 49.36 -25.47
N VAL A 638 -20.38 48.59 -24.60
CA VAL A 638 -19.70 47.68 -23.67
C VAL A 638 -20.32 46.29 -23.68
N ASP A 639 -19.47 45.28 -23.78
CA ASP A 639 -19.78 43.87 -23.53
C ASP A 639 -19.19 43.46 -22.18
N ILE A 640 -20.01 42.89 -21.30
CA ILE A 640 -19.59 42.43 -19.97
C ILE A 640 -19.86 40.92 -19.88
N ALA A 641 -18.81 40.14 -20.08
CA ALA A 641 -18.86 38.69 -19.96
C ALA A 641 -18.57 38.26 -18.51
N LYS A 642 -19.44 37.41 -17.96
CA LYS A 642 -19.27 36.79 -16.64
C LYS A 642 -18.65 35.41 -16.78
N GLY A 643 -17.59 35.14 -16.02
CA GLY A 643 -17.12 33.78 -15.80
C GLY A 643 -18.08 32.99 -14.90
N ILE A 644 -17.73 31.74 -14.62
CA ILE A 644 -18.42 30.93 -13.60
C ILE A 644 -18.30 31.63 -12.24
N MET A 645 -19.42 31.73 -11.52
CA MET A 645 -19.47 32.28 -10.18
C MET A 645 -19.02 31.24 -9.16
N TYR A 646 -18.13 31.66 -8.26
CA TYR A 646 -17.69 30.86 -7.14
C TYR A 646 -18.58 31.27 -5.98
N LYS A 647 -19.39 30.35 -5.48
CA LYS A 647 -20.25 30.62 -4.32
C LYS A 647 -19.42 30.58 -3.04
N HIS A 648 -19.91 31.22 -1.99
CA HIS A 648 -19.30 31.10 -0.67
C HIS A 648 -19.41 29.65 -0.17
N VAL A 649 -18.43 29.21 0.61
CA VAL A 649 -18.47 27.87 1.21
C VAL A 649 -19.40 27.89 2.42
N ILE A 650 -20.33 26.92 2.46
CA ILE A 650 -21.12 26.61 3.64
C ILE A 650 -20.36 25.57 4.45
N ASN A 651 -19.93 25.94 5.65
CA ASN A 651 -19.28 25.02 6.58
C ASN A 651 -20.36 24.17 7.26
N ASN A 652 -20.32 22.86 7.05
CA ASN A 652 -21.24 21.92 7.68
C ASN A 652 -20.65 21.42 9.01
N GLY A 653 -21.17 21.93 10.12
CA GLY A 653 -20.71 21.62 11.47
C GLY A 653 -20.75 20.12 11.77
N THR A 654 -21.81 19.43 11.34
CA THR A 654 -21.95 17.98 11.55
C THR A 654 -20.77 17.20 10.98
N ILE A 655 -20.37 17.46 9.73
CA ILE A 655 -19.22 16.76 9.13
C ILE A 655 -17.89 17.27 9.70
N ILE A 656 -17.79 18.57 9.98
CA ILE A 656 -16.58 19.18 10.55
C ILE A 656 -16.26 18.60 11.92
N ASP A 657 -17.24 18.36 12.77
CA ASP A 657 -17.03 17.82 14.12
C ASP A 657 -16.49 16.37 14.07
N VAL A 658 -17.00 15.57 13.12
CA VAL A 658 -16.49 14.21 12.86
C VAL A 658 -15.04 14.28 12.35
N PHE A 659 -14.77 15.19 11.41
CA PHE A 659 -13.42 15.39 10.88
C PHE A 659 -12.43 15.85 11.96
N GLN A 660 -12.83 16.84 12.77
CA GLN A 660 -12.04 17.43 13.85
C GLN A 660 -11.61 16.34 14.84
N LYS A 661 -12.55 15.51 15.30
CA LYS A 661 -12.29 14.38 16.21
C LYS A 661 -11.16 13.48 15.69
N HIS A 662 -11.22 13.07 14.42
CA HIS A 662 -10.20 12.18 13.84
C HIS A 662 -8.88 12.88 13.60
N ALA A 663 -8.90 14.13 13.16
CA ALA A 663 -7.69 14.91 12.92
C ALA A 663 -6.93 15.23 14.21
N GLU A 664 -7.63 15.60 15.28
CA GLU A 664 -7.03 15.83 16.61
C GLU A 664 -6.45 14.54 17.20
N ALA A 665 -7.10 13.39 17.01
CA ALA A 665 -6.56 12.09 17.41
C ALA A 665 -5.27 11.71 16.66
N LEU A 666 -5.04 12.30 15.47
CA LEU A 666 -3.80 12.16 14.70
C LEU A 666 -2.76 13.25 15.02
N GLY A 667 -3.04 14.10 16.01
CA GLY A 667 -2.15 15.14 16.52
C GLY A 667 -2.18 16.46 15.73
N MET A 668 -3.22 16.71 14.94
CA MET A 668 -3.45 18.04 14.33
C MET A 668 -4.03 19.00 15.37
N VAL A 669 -3.64 20.27 15.31
CA VAL A 669 -4.12 21.32 16.21
C VAL A 669 -4.67 22.45 15.37
N PHE A 670 -5.96 22.76 15.53
CA PHE A 670 -6.63 23.76 14.70
C PHE A 670 -6.74 25.10 15.42
N ASP A 671 -6.48 26.18 14.68
CA ASP A 671 -6.58 27.54 15.20
C ASP A 671 -8.03 27.96 15.50
N ASP A 672 -9.01 27.25 14.94
CA ASP A 672 -10.45 27.48 15.04
C ASP A 672 -11.20 26.23 15.54
N ALA A 673 -10.56 25.49 16.46
CA ALA A 673 -11.18 24.35 17.13
C ALA A 673 -12.49 24.74 17.85
N ASP A 674 -12.58 25.98 18.36
CA ASP A 674 -13.83 26.57 18.87
C ASP A 674 -14.67 27.10 17.69
N PRO A 675 -15.91 26.61 17.49
CA PRO A 675 -16.81 27.09 16.44
C PRO A 675 -17.11 28.60 16.49
N ALA A 676 -16.91 29.28 17.64
CA ALA A 676 -17.06 30.73 17.75
C ALA A 676 -15.95 31.52 17.04
N VAL A 677 -14.83 30.88 16.70
CA VAL A 677 -13.69 31.51 16.03
C VAL A 677 -13.84 31.41 14.51
N VAL A 678 -13.98 32.56 13.84
CA VAL A 678 -14.08 32.62 12.36
C VAL A 678 -12.78 33.13 11.77
N LYS A 679 -12.00 32.24 11.13
CA LYS A 679 -10.81 32.60 10.35
C LYS A 679 -11.21 33.01 8.93
N ARG A 680 -11.06 34.30 8.63
CA ARG A 680 -11.30 34.87 7.30
C ARG A 680 -10.01 34.84 6.48
N THR A 681 -10.00 34.09 5.38
CA THR A 681 -8.80 33.93 4.53
C THR A 681 -8.81 34.85 3.30
N GLY A 682 -9.98 35.37 2.92
CA GLY A 682 -10.16 36.18 1.69
C GLY A 682 -9.99 35.37 0.39
N ALA A 683 -9.80 34.05 0.51
CA ALA A 683 -9.71 33.12 -0.60
C ALA A 683 -11.11 32.76 -1.13
N SER A 684 -11.15 32.15 -2.31
CA SER A 684 -12.37 31.69 -2.98
C SER A 684 -12.08 30.35 -3.64
N THR A 685 -13.08 29.48 -3.68
CA THR A 685 -12.95 28.15 -4.30
C THR A 685 -14.29 27.71 -4.86
N ASP A 686 -14.28 26.98 -5.96
CA ASP A 686 -15.50 26.40 -6.56
C ASP A 686 -16.05 25.21 -5.76
N ALA A 687 -15.34 24.76 -4.71
CA ALA A 687 -15.92 23.87 -3.69
C ALA A 687 -17.09 24.54 -2.94
N GLY A 688 -17.15 25.88 -2.95
CA GLY A 688 -18.32 26.62 -2.49
C GLY A 688 -19.58 26.23 -3.26
N ASN A 689 -19.50 26.06 -4.58
CA ASN A 689 -20.64 25.63 -5.40
C ASN A 689 -21.14 24.23 -5.03
N VAL A 690 -20.23 23.32 -4.67
CA VAL A 690 -20.53 21.96 -4.18
C VAL A 690 -21.20 22.03 -2.82
N SER A 691 -20.65 22.83 -1.89
CA SER A 691 -21.20 22.99 -0.54
C SER A 691 -22.62 23.53 -0.49
N GLN A 692 -23.10 24.15 -1.59
CA GLN A 692 -24.44 24.70 -1.70
C GLN A 692 -25.48 23.65 -2.11
N GLN A 693 -25.03 22.47 -2.56
CA GLN A 693 -25.91 21.38 -3.03
C GLN A 693 -25.74 20.10 -2.22
N LEU A 694 -24.57 19.87 -1.62
CA LEU A 694 -24.31 18.71 -0.78
C LEU A 694 -23.46 19.08 0.44
N PRO A 695 -23.67 18.39 1.58
CA PRO A 695 -22.83 18.55 2.77
C PRO A 695 -21.36 18.38 2.42
N THR A 696 -20.55 19.38 2.77
CA THR A 696 -19.15 19.46 2.35
C THR A 696 -18.25 19.88 3.50
N VAL A 697 -17.07 19.29 3.58
CA VAL A 697 -15.98 19.69 4.49
C VAL A 697 -14.76 20.08 3.67
N HIS A 698 -14.17 21.23 4.01
CA HIS A 698 -13.00 21.79 3.31
C HIS A 698 -11.98 22.39 4.29
N PRO A 699 -11.38 21.56 5.18
CA PRO A 699 -10.32 21.99 6.07
C PRO A 699 -9.07 22.41 5.31
N VAL A 700 -8.34 23.30 5.94
CA VAL A 700 -7.01 23.74 5.54
C VAL A 700 -6.01 23.15 6.52
N PHE A 701 -4.89 22.61 6.03
CA PHE A 701 -3.87 21.98 6.87
C PHE A 701 -2.48 22.57 6.65
N ALA A 702 -1.70 22.68 7.71
CA ALA A 702 -0.39 23.29 7.69
C ALA A 702 0.65 22.38 7.03
N ILE A 703 1.44 22.95 6.13
CA ILE A 703 2.67 22.36 5.59
C ILE A 703 3.86 23.29 5.86
N PRO A 704 5.11 22.78 5.91
CA PRO A 704 6.30 23.58 6.25
C PRO A 704 6.73 24.51 5.10
N ALA A 705 5.87 25.45 4.73
CA ALA A 705 6.10 26.42 3.66
C ALA A 705 6.50 27.81 4.22
N LYS A 706 7.45 28.47 3.55
CA LYS A 706 7.91 29.83 3.92
C LYS A 706 6.99 30.95 3.39
N GLY A 707 6.39 30.76 2.21
CA GLY A 707 5.46 31.71 1.58
C GLY A 707 4.00 31.32 1.75
N ARG A 708 3.06 32.23 1.42
CA ARG A 708 1.62 31.95 1.36
C ARG A 708 1.25 31.27 0.04
N ASN A 709 0.04 30.73 -0.07
CA ASN A 709 -0.48 30.17 -1.32
C ASN A 709 -0.29 31.15 -2.50
N HIS A 710 -0.10 30.61 -3.70
CA HIS A 710 0.23 31.36 -4.93
C HIS A 710 1.60 32.05 -4.94
N THR A 711 2.57 31.53 -4.17
CA THR A 711 3.98 31.97 -4.20
C THR A 711 4.92 30.81 -4.51
N ARG A 712 6.11 31.12 -5.06
CA ARG A 712 7.12 30.09 -5.38
C ARG A 712 7.60 29.36 -4.13
N GLU A 713 7.69 30.07 -3.01
CA GLU A 713 8.10 29.57 -1.72
C GLU A 713 7.08 28.56 -1.16
N PHE A 714 5.79 28.73 -1.45
CA PHE A 714 4.77 27.76 -1.08
C PHE A 714 4.83 26.52 -1.97
N SER A 715 5.02 26.68 -3.29
CA SER A 715 5.24 25.55 -4.19
C SER A 715 6.45 24.70 -3.77
N ALA A 716 7.54 25.33 -3.34
CA ALA A 716 8.71 24.63 -2.82
C ALA A 716 8.39 23.84 -1.54
N GLY A 717 7.68 24.45 -0.59
CA GLY A 717 7.27 23.77 0.65
C GLY A 717 6.29 22.61 0.42
N ALA A 718 5.38 22.74 -0.54
CA ALA A 718 4.42 21.69 -0.89
C ALA A 718 5.07 20.47 -1.56
N GLY A 719 6.18 20.68 -2.28
CA GLY A 719 6.97 19.60 -2.87
C GLY A 719 7.99 18.98 -1.91
N ASP A 720 8.14 19.51 -0.69
CA ASP A 720 9.12 19.04 0.29
C ASP A 720 8.65 17.75 0.99
N THR A 721 9.60 16.92 1.39
CA THR A 721 9.34 15.71 2.20
C THR A 721 8.61 16.01 3.51
N GLY A 722 8.84 17.17 4.12
CA GLY A 722 8.16 17.60 5.34
C GLY A 722 6.66 17.88 5.16
N ALA A 723 6.17 18.06 3.94
CA ALA A 723 4.74 18.18 3.68
C ALA A 723 4.00 16.83 3.66
N GLN A 724 4.72 15.71 3.48
CA GLN A 724 4.11 14.39 3.32
C GLN A 724 3.39 13.91 4.58
N GLU A 725 3.99 14.08 5.76
CA GLU A 725 3.37 13.63 7.02
C GLU A 725 2.07 14.40 7.31
N PRO A 726 2.01 15.75 7.28
CA PRO A 726 0.75 16.48 7.38
C PRO A 726 -0.29 16.06 6.33
N THR A 727 0.13 15.86 5.07
CA THR A 727 -0.76 15.39 3.99
C THR A 727 -1.34 14.00 4.28
N LEU A 728 -0.55 13.07 4.83
CA LEU A 728 -1.02 11.74 5.21
C LEU A 728 -1.98 11.79 6.41
N LYS A 729 -1.72 12.66 7.39
CA LYS A 729 -2.62 12.87 8.54
C LYS A 729 -3.99 13.37 8.10
N VAL A 730 -4.04 14.41 7.26
CA VAL A 730 -5.31 14.95 6.77
C VAL A 730 -6.04 13.96 5.86
N ALA A 731 -5.32 13.21 5.01
CA ALA A 731 -5.92 12.16 4.18
C ALA A 731 -6.55 11.04 5.03
N ARG A 732 -5.86 10.62 6.09
CA ARG A 732 -6.37 9.63 7.04
C ARG A 732 -7.58 10.16 7.81
N ALA A 733 -7.58 11.42 8.24
CA ALA A 733 -8.72 12.05 8.89
C ALA A 733 -9.95 12.10 7.96
N MET A 734 -9.78 12.47 6.68
CA MET A 734 -10.87 12.43 5.69
C MET A 734 -11.40 11.01 5.49
N ALA A 735 -10.53 10.00 5.38
CA ALA A 735 -10.94 8.61 5.22
C ALA A 735 -11.75 8.09 6.42
N LEU A 736 -11.31 8.38 7.64
CA LEU A 736 -12.03 8.04 8.87
C LEU A 736 -13.36 8.79 9.00
N THR A 737 -13.40 10.05 8.56
CA THR A 737 -14.65 10.84 8.49
C THR A 737 -15.65 10.20 7.54
N ALA A 738 -15.21 9.82 6.33
CA ALA A 738 -16.06 9.14 5.37
C ALA A 738 -16.61 7.81 5.95
N LEU A 739 -15.76 7.04 6.64
CA LEU A 739 -16.19 5.80 7.30
C LEU A 739 -17.28 6.06 8.37
N ASP A 740 -17.12 7.07 9.22
CA ASP A 740 -18.10 7.40 10.26
C ASP A 740 -19.44 7.86 9.66
N LEU A 741 -19.40 8.68 8.59
CA LEU A 741 -20.60 9.12 7.86
C LEU A 741 -21.34 7.93 7.22
N LEU A 742 -20.60 6.96 6.70
CA LEU A 742 -21.16 5.78 6.05
C LEU A 742 -21.67 4.74 7.05
N ALA A 743 -21.02 4.62 8.21
CA ALA A 743 -21.45 3.73 9.30
C ALA A 743 -22.68 4.27 10.05
N ASN A 744 -22.87 5.60 10.06
CA ASN A 744 -23.97 6.25 10.76
C ASN A 744 -24.79 7.14 9.81
N PRO A 745 -25.79 6.59 9.10
CA PRO A 745 -26.64 7.34 8.18
C PRO A 745 -27.29 8.59 8.78
N GLY A 746 -27.58 8.59 10.09
CA GLY A 746 -28.13 9.75 10.79
C GLY A 746 -27.22 10.99 10.77
N LEU A 747 -25.90 10.83 10.62
CA LEU A 747 -24.98 11.96 10.45
C LEU A 747 -25.17 12.62 9.08
N ILE A 748 -25.42 11.84 8.03
CA ILE A 748 -25.70 12.37 6.69
C ILE A 748 -27.04 13.10 6.68
N ASP A 749 -28.06 12.55 7.33
CA ASP A 749 -29.38 13.18 7.42
C ASP A 749 -29.29 14.52 8.18
N GLN A 750 -28.60 14.53 9.32
CA GLN A 750 -28.34 15.75 10.09
C GLN A 750 -27.55 16.78 9.27
N ALA A 751 -26.51 16.34 8.55
CA ALA A 751 -25.72 17.22 7.69
C ALA A 751 -26.55 17.81 6.53
N LYS A 752 -27.46 17.04 5.94
CA LYS A 752 -28.39 17.51 4.89
C LYS A 752 -29.44 18.48 5.44
N GLU A 753 -29.96 18.24 6.63
CA GLU A 753 -30.87 19.16 7.33
C GLU A 753 -30.19 20.49 7.63
N GLU A 754 -28.97 20.44 8.20
CA GLU A 754 -28.15 21.62 8.46
C GLU A 754 -27.90 22.44 7.19
N LEU A 755 -27.54 21.78 6.08
CA LEU A 755 -27.36 22.45 4.80
C LEU A 755 -28.67 23.09 4.28
N THR A 756 -29.79 22.40 4.44
CA THR A 756 -31.11 22.91 4.02
C THR A 756 -31.46 24.19 4.80
N LEU A 757 -31.21 24.21 6.11
CA LEU A 757 -31.41 25.41 6.94
C LEU A 757 -30.47 26.55 6.53
N ALA A 758 -29.19 26.26 6.30
CA ALA A 758 -28.21 27.24 5.87
C ALA A 758 -28.60 27.88 4.52
N THR A 759 -29.05 27.08 3.56
CA THR A 759 -29.44 27.56 2.21
C THR A 759 -30.83 28.21 2.17
N ALA A 760 -31.76 27.83 3.05
CA ALA A 760 -33.07 28.48 3.18
C ALA A 760 -32.95 29.89 3.79
N SER A 761 -32.01 30.10 4.72
CA SER A 761 -31.77 31.41 5.33
C SER A 761 -31.32 32.47 4.32
N THR A 762 -30.66 32.07 3.23
CA THR A 762 -30.27 32.93 2.10
C THR A 762 -31.39 33.27 1.11
N THR A 763 -32.58 32.67 1.23
CA THR A 763 -33.72 32.94 0.30
C THR A 763 -34.81 33.86 0.87
N ASN A 764 -34.74 34.22 2.16
CA ASN A 764 -35.78 34.99 2.86
C ASN A 764 -35.36 36.42 3.26
N GLU A 765 -34.20 36.90 2.81
CA GLU A 765 -33.79 38.32 2.85
C GLU A 765 -33.56 38.83 1.42
#